data_AF-A0A1S8D8M0-F1
#
_entry.id   AF-A0A1S8D8M0-F1
#
_cell.length_a   1.000
_cell.length_b   1.000
_cell.length_c   1.000
_cell.angle_alpha   90.00
_cell.angle_beta   90.00
_cell.angle_gamma   90.00
#
_symmetry.space_group_name_H-M   'P 1'
#
loop_
_entity.id
_entity.type
_entity.pdbx_description
1 polymer ?
#
loop_
_entity_poly.entity_id
_entity_poly.type
_entity_poly.pdbx_seq_one_letter_code
_entity_poly.pdbx_strand_id
1 'polypeptide(L)'
;PPASTANPHPSRTDRPGRGLSRQAATLAVLALVAVAHLGAWWAWNRPVAMPDFTGRVEGFAFAPYQRGQSAEGDNQPSAADILRDLRRVAPMTDRIRTYAASNGLERIPDLAWQAGLDLRVTMGSWLDKRLDRNAAEIRNLVQTAREARNVDRVLVGNEAILRGDLTVPQLVGYIRQVKRQVRQPVSTAEPWHVWVDHPELGQAVDFITIHLLPYWEGLPVDDALRFSMEKYQQVKAMFPNKPVLIGEIGWPSDGVAQGAARASRVNQAMFLRKFFRIADRENLDYFVMEAFDQPWKASFEGRAAGYWGMMDLDRQEKWPLTGAVQENPGWAGWALGGSLAAFLASFFFLARRPDIRPAGKLMMAGLAQLAVTGVVAVVLAMSETYLSPAAAVVWGALILGQLLLLALLLSDSFELAETVFGRVAKRRWPALPAADTATMPKVSLHLPICNEPPQMVRQTLDALAALDYENFEVLVVDNNTTDPAVWEPVAEHCARLGPKFRFFHLGRWPGFKAGALNFALRETAPDAAVIGVLDSDYLVRPDWLRRMVPFFDRPEVGFTQSPQDYRDGHEGWFKRIMFWEYAGFFKAGMVTRNERNAIIQHGTMTLIRRSALEGAAVDGKAWAEWCICEDSELGLKLMRQGWEAVYVPDSMGRGVMPDDFAAYRKQRHRWAFGAVQIVKGHWRALLNPFDRSLTQGQRFHFVMGWMPWFGDALGLAFVIGGLFWSLGLTLLPLTNELHYAGLHAWVLQHLGLGEGFWLVLRAVLQGVGLSNEFPILLFMLPSLGLFAFKLFQIWTLYAARVACGAGDRLAAALGGLALTHTIGKAVWQGFFKRRAHFARTPKMENAPALVQAFATAREELILMGLLWAAALGVTLVHRGGTWEALLWTVILLVQSVPYLAAVSMAAVAALPSPARAQGVPGAVAATSTAGHAVARAAAE
;
A
#
# COMPACT_ATOMS: atom_id res chain seq x y z
N PRO A 1 -59.67 -20.71 -28.15
CA PRO A 1 -59.87 -19.34 -28.69
C PRO A 1 -59.79 -18.32 -27.54
N PRO A 2 -58.74 -17.48 -27.49
CA PRO A 2 -58.27 -16.88 -26.25
C PRO A 2 -58.81 -15.46 -26.04
N ALA A 3 -59.06 -15.10 -24.77
CA ALA A 3 -59.08 -13.73 -24.29
C ALA A 3 -57.79 -13.49 -23.50
N SER A 4 -56.88 -12.71 -24.08
CA SER A 4 -55.61 -12.31 -23.48
C SER A 4 -55.86 -11.30 -22.36
N THR A 5 -55.58 -11.67 -21.12
CA THR A 5 -55.44 -10.71 -20.03
C THR A 5 -54.00 -10.18 -20.03
N ALA A 6 -53.92 -8.85 -20.06
CA ALA A 6 -52.71 -8.10 -20.29
C ALA A 6 -51.71 -8.22 -19.13
N ASN A 7 -50.47 -8.56 -19.47
CA ASN A 7 -49.29 -8.27 -18.66
C ASN A 7 -49.15 -6.75 -18.47
N PRO A 8 -48.97 -6.22 -17.25
CA PRO A 8 -48.45 -4.88 -17.09
C PRO A 8 -46.94 -4.92 -17.33
N HIS A 9 -46.52 -4.74 -18.58
CA HIS A 9 -45.16 -4.31 -18.87
C HIS A 9 -44.92 -2.97 -18.16
N PRO A 10 -43.79 -2.77 -17.47
CA PRO A 10 -43.43 -1.45 -16.99
C PRO A 10 -43.25 -0.53 -18.19
N SER A 11 -44.04 0.53 -18.26
CA SER A 11 -44.00 1.55 -19.29
C SER A 11 -42.59 2.14 -19.38
N ARG A 12 -41.80 1.65 -20.31
CA ARG A 12 -40.52 2.23 -20.69
C ARG A 12 -40.80 3.44 -21.58
N THR A 13 -41.19 4.55 -20.97
CA THR A 13 -41.18 5.85 -21.63
C THR A 13 -39.74 6.36 -21.67
N ASP A 14 -38.89 5.73 -22.49
CA ASP A 14 -37.63 6.33 -22.91
C ASP A 14 -37.97 7.42 -23.94
N ARG A 15 -38.21 8.66 -23.47
CA ARG A 15 -38.19 9.84 -24.35
C ARG A 15 -36.75 9.97 -24.89
N PRO A 16 -36.53 9.95 -26.23
CA PRO A 16 -35.19 9.89 -26.82
C PRO A 16 -34.28 11.10 -26.52
N GLY A 17 -34.80 12.19 -25.94
CA GLY A 17 -34.02 13.40 -25.59
C GLY A 17 -33.32 13.41 -24.22
N ARG A 18 -33.55 12.44 -23.31
CA ARG A 18 -32.97 12.48 -21.94
C ARG A 18 -31.63 11.74 -21.77
N GLY A 19 -31.25 10.88 -22.72
CA GLY A 19 -29.97 10.15 -22.67
C GLY A 19 -28.76 11.07 -22.91
N LEU A 20 -28.87 11.93 -23.93
CA LEU A 20 -27.83 12.90 -24.32
C LEU A 20 -27.55 13.91 -23.20
N SER A 21 -28.56 14.43 -22.51
CA SER A 21 -28.36 15.39 -21.40
C SER A 21 -27.67 14.77 -20.17
N ARG A 22 -27.92 13.49 -19.89
CA ARG A 22 -27.26 12.76 -18.77
C ARG A 22 -25.81 12.41 -19.07
N GLN A 23 -25.49 12.07 -20.31
CA GLN A 23 -24.11 11.87 -20.75
C GLN A 23 -23.36 13.20 -20.80
N ALA A 24 -24.01 14.29 -21.25
CA ALA A 24 -23.45 15.64 -21.21
C ALA A 24 -23.04 16.07 -19.79
N ALA A 25 -23.88 15.81 -18.78
CA ALA A 25 -23.53 16.11 -17.39
C ALA A 25 -22.32 15.28 -16.89
N THR A 26 -22.19 14.02 -17.33
CA THR A 26 -21.02 13.19 -17.00
C THR A 26 -19.77 13.74 -17.67
N LEU A 27 -19.86 14.07 -18.96
CA LEU A 27 -18.77 14.66 -19.73
C LEU A 27 -18.31 15.99 -19.13
N ALA A 28 -19.23 16.86 -18.72
CA ALA A 28 -18.90 18.14 -18.09
C ALA A 28 -18.11 17.95 -16.78
N VAL A 29 -18.54 17.01 -15.92
CA VAL A 29 -17.80 16.69 -14.69
C VAL A 29 -16.41 16.15 -15.00
N LEU A 30 -16.29 15.20 -15.94
CA LEU A 30 -15.01 14.62 -16.30
C LEU A 30 -14.07 15.64 -16.96
N ALA A 31 -14.60 16.52 -17.80
CA ALA A 31 -13.84 17.60 -18.42
C ALA A 31 -13.33 18.60 -17.38
N LEU A 32 -14.18 19.00 -16.42
CA LEU A 32 -13.79 19.87 -15.31
C LEU A 32 -12.64 19.25 -14.50
N VAL A 33 -12.77 17.96 -14.16
CA VAL A 33 -11.73 17.23 -13.42
C VAL A 33 -10.43 17.12 -14.23
N ALA A 34 -10.52 16.83 -15.52
CA ALA A 34 -9.33 16.76 -16.39
C ALA A 34 -8.64 18.13 -16.52
N VAL A 35 -9.39 19.22 -16.68
CA VAL A 35 -8.84 20.60 -16.72
C VAL A 35 -8.18 20.96 -15.40
N ALA A 36 -8.83 20.68 -14.27
CA ALA A 36 -8.25 20.93 -12.95
C ALA A 36 -6.96 20.11 -12.74
N HIS A 37 -6.96 18.85 -13.19
CA HIS A 37 -5.80 17.98 -13.12
C HIS A 37 -4.62 18.48 -13.98
N LEU A 38 -4.87 18.86 -15.23
CA LEU A 38 -3.85 19.46 -16.10
C LEU A 38 -3.34 20.80 -15.54
N GLY A 39 -4.23 21.60 -14.94
CA GLY A 39 -3.86 22.83 -14.23
C GLY A 39 -2.94 22.58 -13.03
N ALA A 40 -3.18 21.51 -12.26
CA ALA A 40 -2.32 21.10 -11.17
C ALA A 40 -0.94 20.62 -11.66
N TRP A 41 -0.89 19.83 -12.73
CA TRP A 41 0.37 19.42 -13.37
C TRP A 41 1.17 20.62 -13.88
N TRP A 42 0.50 21.58 -14.52
CA TRP A 42 1.13 22.83 -14.96
C TRP A 42 1.66 23.67 -13.79
N ALA A 43 0.90 23.76 -12.70
CA ALA A 43 1.32 24.49 -11.50
C ALA A 43 2.53 23.85 -10.81
N TRP A 44 2.62 22.52 -10.79
CA TRP A 44 3.76 21.78 -10.27
C TRP A 44 5.01 21.99 -11.14
N ASN A 45 4.87 21.88 -12.46
CA ASN A 45 6.00 21.83 -13.40
C ASN A 45 6.33 23.20 -14.02
N ARG A 46 6.16 24.28 -13.26
CA ARG A 46 6.48 25.63 -13.76
C ARG A 46 7.98 25.76 -14.07
N PRO A 47 8.36 26.33 -15.22
CA PRO A 47 9.74 26.68 -15.50
C PRO A 47 10.28 27.66 -14.47
N VAL A 48 11.50 27.42 -14.01
CA VAL A 48 12.22 28.30 -13.10
C VAL A 48 13.15 29.18 -13.92
N ALA A 49 12.94 30.50 -13.83
CA ALA A 49 13.82 31.48 -14.43
C ALA A 49 15.15 31.51 -13.68
N MET A 50 16.26 31.54 -14.42
CA MET A 50 17.61 31.55 -13.85
C MET A 50 18.59 32.25 -14.79
N PRO A 51 19.78 32.65 -14.31
CA PRO A 51 20.71 33.48 -15.08
C PRO A 51 21.36 32.75 -16.24
N ASP A 52 21.31 33.31 -17.45
CA ASP A 52 21.97 32.75 -18.64
C ASP A 52 23.49 32.68 -18.50
N PHE A 53 24.08 31.62 -19.06
CA PHE A 53 25.51 31.49 -19.24
C PHE A 53 25.80 31.17 -20.71
N THR A 54 26.59 32.02 -21.36
CA THR A 54 26.99 31.88 -22.77
C THR A 54 28.49 31.70 -22.93
N GLY A 55 29.24 31.62 -21.82
CA GLY A 55 30.68 31.39 -21.82
C GLY A 55 31.03 29.92 -22.05
N ARG A 56 32.33 29.63 -21.99
CA ARG A 56 32.86 28.26 -22.02
C ARG A 56 33.12 27.79 -20.58
N VAL A 57 32.89 26.50 -20.31
CA VAL A 57 33.22 25.93 -19.00
C VAL A 57 34.74 25.71 -18.93
N GLU A 58 35.39 26.17 -17.86
CA GLU A 58 36.86 26.10 -17.71
C GLU A 58 37.38 24.67 -17.79
N GLY A 59 36.73 23.71 -17.14
CA GLY A 59 37.09 22.30 -17.23
C GLY A 59 36.07 21.34 -16.62
N PHE A 60 36.17 20.07 -16.99
CA PHE A 60 35.42 18.97 -16.35
C PHE A 60 36.33 17.95 -15.67
N ALA A 61 35.94 17.48 -14.50
CA ALA A 61 36.36 16.16 -14.04
C ALA A 61 35.78 15.10 -14.99
N PHE A 62 36.64 14.21 -15.48
CA PHE A 62 36.33 13.31 -16.59
C PHE A 62 36.51 11.85 -16.19
N ALA A 63 35.38 11.14 -16.09
CA ALA A 63 35.30 9.71 -15.83
C ALA A 63 34.50 9.03 -16.97
N PRO A 64 35.17 8.29 -17.89
CA PRO A 64 34.52 7.77 -19.10
C PRO A 64 33.80 6.42 -18.90
N TYR A 65 33.42 6.08 -17.67
CA TYR A 65 32.73 4.82 -17.38
C TYR A 65 31.34 4.78 -18.01
N GLN A 66 31.01 3.65 -18.61
CA GLN A 66 29.71 3.37 -19.24
C GLN A 66 28.81 2.57 -18.28
N ARG A 67 27.58 2.28 -18.72
CA ARG A 67 26.64 1.45 -17.95
C ARG A 67 27.26 0.09 -17.59
N GLY A 68 27.33 -0.21 -16.29
CA GLY A 68 27.91 -1.45 -15.77
C GLY A 68 29.45 -1.45 -15.67
N GLN A 69 30.10 -0.30 -15.89
CA GLN A 69 31.53 -0.10 -15.65
C GLN A 69 31.73 0.73 -14.37
N SER A 70 32.89 0.59 -13.73
CA SER A 70 33.26 1.36 -12.54
C SER A 70 34.78 1.47 -12.38
N ALA A 71 35.23 2.38 -11.51
CA ALA A 71 36.64 2.52 -11.17
C ALA A 71 37.19 1.32 -10.36
N GLU A 72 36.31 0.58 -9.68
CA GLU A 72 36.68 -0.55 -8.81
C GLU A 72 36.61 -1.92 -9.50
N GLY A 73 35.88 -2.03 -10.62
CA GLY A 73 35.66 -3.29 -11.32
C GLY A 73 36.72 -3.60 -12.37
N ASP A 74 36.72 -4.83 -12.89
CA ASP A 74 37.64 -5.23 -13.97
C ASP A 74 37.17 -4.77 -15.37
N ASN A 75 35.91 -4.36 -15.49
CA ASN A 75 35.31 -3.92 -16.75
C ASN A 75 35.59 -2.43 -17.00
N GLN A 76 36.71 -2.16 -17.66
CA GLN A 76 37.20 -0.80 -17.95
C GLN A 76 36.70 -0.28 -19.32
N PRO A 77 36.57 1.06 -19.49
CA PRO A 77 36.12 1.65 -20.74
C PRO A 77 37.12 1.39 -21.88
N SER A 78 36.60 1.10 -23.08
CA SER A 78 37.46 0.89 -24.24
C SER A 78 38.02 2.21 -24.77
N ALA A 79 39.13 2.16 -25.51
CA ALA A 79 39.70 3.35 -26.13
C ALA A 79 38.72 4.09 -27.06
N ALA A 80 37.85 3.33 -27.74
CA ALA A 80 36.83 3.89 -28.62
C ALA A 80 35.74 4.61 -27.81
N ASP A 81 35.35 4.08 -26.65
CA ASP A 81 34.40 4.74 -25.74
C ASP A 81 34.99 6.02 -25.17
N ILE A 82 36.23 5.99 -24.68
CA ILE A 82 36.94 7.16 -24.18
C ILE A 82 37.02 8.24 -25.26
N LEU A 83 37.41 7.88 -26.48
CA LEU A 83 37.51 8.84 -27.58
C LEU A 83 36.15 9.45 -27.97
N ARG A 84 35.07 8.64 -27.95
CA ARG A 84 33.71 9.13 -28.19
C ARG A 84 33.32 10.17 -27.14
N ASP A 85 33.60 9.88 -25.87
CA ASP A 85 33.31 10.77 -24.75
C ASP A 85 34.15 12.06 -24.80
N LEU A 86 35.44 11.97 -25.17
CA LEU A 86 36.30 13.14 -25.36
C LEU A 86 35.77 14.07 -26.46
N ARG A 87 35.31 13.51 -27.59
CA ARG A 87 34.68 14.28 -28.68
C ARG A 87 33.39 14.96 -28.24
N ARG A 88 32.68 14.41 -27.25
CA ARG A 88 31.46 15.02 -26.70
C ARG A 88 31.78 16.22 -25.81
N VAL A 89 32.88 16.16 -25.05
CA VAL A 89 33.27 17.20 -24.08
C VAL A 89 34.08 18.34 -24.71
N ALA A 90 34.91 18.05 -25.72
CA ALA A 90 35.79 19.03 -26.37
C ALA A 90 35.12 20.33 -26.87
N PRO A 91 33.86 20.34 -27.35
CA PRO A 91 33.18 21.58 -27.71
C PRO A 91 32.85 22.49 -26.51
N MET A 92 32.77 21.92 -25.30
CA MET A 92 32.31 22.61 -24.09
C MET A 92 33.45 23.18 -23.24
N THR A 93 34.66 22.64 -23.40
CA THR A 93 35.85 23.03 -22.65
C THR A 93 37.12 22.66 -23.43
N ASP A 94 38.22 23.36 -23.13
CA ASP A 94 39.57 23.02 -23.56
C ASP A 94 40.39 22.31 -22.46
N ARG A 95 39.78 21.96 -21.31
CA ARG A 95 40.47 21.31 -20.19
C ARG A 95 39.67 20.18 -19.57
N ILE A 96 40.35 19.09 -19.26
CA ILE A 96 39.78 17.97 -18.50
C ILE A 96 40.73 17.54 -17.38
N ARG A 97 40.16 16.94 -16.33
CA ARG A 97 40.89 16.36 -15.21
C ARG A 97 40.55 14.89 -15.07
N THR A 98 41.57 14.04 -14.89
CA THR A 98 41.37 12.62 -14.55
C THR A 98 41.55 12.38 -13.06
N TYR A 99 40.88 11.33 -12.55
CA TYR A 99 40.99 10.90 -11.15
C TYR A 99 42.19 9.99 -10.88
N ALA A 100 42.55 9.20 -11.89
CA ALA A 100 43.56 8.15 -11.81
C ALA A 100 44.44 8.16 -13.07
N ALA A 101 45.60 7.51 -12.94
CA ALA A 101 46.57 7.26 -14.01
C ALA A 101 46.71 5.76 -14.27
N SER A 102 45.66 4.99 -14.03
CA SER A 102 45.58 3.57 -14.33
C SER A 102 44.23 3.21 -14.94
N ASN A 103 44.03 1.92 -15.22
CA ASN A 103 42.77 1.37 -15.70
C ASN A 103 42.29 1.98 -17.03
N GLY A 104 43.23 2.37 -17.90
CA GLY A 104 42.96 2.94 -19.21
C GLY A 104 42.86 4.47 -19.22
N LEU A 105 42.81 5.12 -18.06
CA LEU A 105 42.77 6.59 -17.96
C LEU A 105 44.11 7.22 -18.34
N GLU A 106 45.22 6.49 -18.18
CA GLU A 106 46.56 6.91 -18.63
C GLU A 106 46.65 7.18 -20.14
N ARG A 107 45.69 6.65 -20.92
CA ARG A 107 45.62 6.79 -22.38
C ARG A 107 44.89 8.05 -22.84
N ILE A 108 44.18 8.74 -21.93
CA ILE A 108 43.33 9.89 -22.26
C ILE A 108 44.12 11.02 -22.96
N PRO A 109 45.30 11.45 -22.46
CA PRO A 109 46.07 12.52 -23.12
C PRO A 109 46.42 12.19 -24.57
N ASP A 110 46.92 10.98 -24.81
CA ASP A 110 47.32 10.53 -26.15
C ASP A 110 46.12 10.39 -27.08
N LEU A 111 44.99 9.85 -26.60
CA LEU A 111 43.76 9.73 -27.39
C LEU A 111 43.22 11.11 -27.79
N ALA A 112 43.23 12.08 -26.87
CA ALA A 112 42.82 13.45 -27.18
C ALA A 112 43.75 14.09 -28.23
N TRP A 113 45.07 13.95 -28.04
CA TRP A 113 46.07 14.51 -28.94
C TRP A 113 46.02 13.90 -30.34
N GLN A 114 45.96 12.57 -30.44
CA GLN A 114 45.89 11.85 -31.72
C GLN A 114 44.61 12.14 -32.49
N ALA A 115 43.51 12.42 -31.77
CA ALA A 115 42.25 12.81 -32.38
C ALA A 115 42.18 14.28 -32.80
N GLY A 116 43.25 15.06 -32.56
CA GLY A 116 43.30 16.49 -32.87
C GLY A 116 42.37 17.34 -32.01
N LEU A 117 42.06 16.86 -30.79
CA LEU A 117 41.23 17.61 -29.85
C LEU A 117 42.12 18.59 -29.07
N ASP A 118 41.75 19.86 -29.06
CA ASP A 118 42.43 20.91 -28.28
C ASP A 118 42.04 20.82 -26.80
N LEU A 119 42.47 19.73 -26.15
CA LEU A 119 42.19 19.41 -24.76
C LEU A 119 43.49 19.30 -23.97
N ARG A 120 43.63 20.16 -22.96
CA ARG A 120 44.65 20.08 -21.92
C ARG A 120 44.18 19.15 -20.80
N VAL A 121 45.07 18.28 -20.33
CA VAL A 121 44.73 17.25 -19.34
C VAL A 121 45.50 17.48 -18.05
N THR A 122 44.76 17.72 -16.96
CA THR A 122 45.30 17.64 -15.60
C THR A 122 45.21 16.19 -15.14
N MET A 123 46.35 15.51 -15.07
CA MET A 123 46.41 14.08 -14.73
C MET A 123 46.39 13.87 -13.21
N GLY A 124 45.47 13.05 -12.72
CA GLY A 124 45.39 12.65 -11.31
C GLY A 124 45.92 11.24 -11.04
N SER A 125 46.27 10.97 -9.78
CA SER A 125 46.55 9.62 -9.27
C SER A 125 45.64 9.27 -8.10
N TRP A 126 45.02 8.10 -8.15
CA TRP A 126 44.24 7.58 -7.02
C TRP A 126 45.14 6.81 -6.05
N LEU A 127 45.38 7.37 -4.87
CA LEU A 127 46.20 6.75 -3.84
C LEU A 127 45.33 6.22 -2.70
N ASP A 128 45.60 4.99 -2.26
CA ASP A 128 44.88 4.31 -1.20
C ASP A 128 45.84 3.58 -0.22
N LYS A 129 45.33 2.69 0.64
CA LYS A 129 46.15 1.97 1.64
C LYS A 129 47.09 0.90 1.03
N ARG A 130 46.92 0.54 -0.24
CA ARG A 130 47.68 -0.51 -0.95
C ARG A 130 48.90 0.10 -1.63
N LEU A 131 50.04 -0.04 -0.96
CA LEU A 131 51.30 0.61 -1.36
C LEU A 131 51.82 0.17 -2.73
N ASP A 132 51.56 -1.08 -3.13
CA ASP A 132 51.91 -1.63 -4.44
C ASP A 132 51.11 -0.97 -5.57
N ARG A 133 49.80 -0.78 -5.36
CA ARG A 133 48.94 -0.03 -6.30
C ARG A 133 49.36 1.44 -6.36
N ASN A 134 49.62 2.09 -5.22
CA ASN A 134 50.12 3.46 -5.20
C ASN A 134 51.42 3.60 -6.00
N ALA A 135 52.34 2.63 -5.88
CA ALA A 135 53.59 2.66 -6.62
C ALA A 135 53.36 2.52 -8.14
N ALA A 136 52.41 1.69 -8.58
CA ALA A 136 52.02 1.58 -9.98
C ALA A 136 51.36 2.86 -10.50
N GLU A 137 50.44 3.42 -9.72
CA GLU A 137 49.74 4.66 -10.02
C GLU A 137 50.71 5.82 -10.23
N ILE A 138 51.68 6.00 -9.32
CA ILE A 138 52.71 7.04 -9.41
C ILE A 138 53.63 6.82 -10.62
N ARG A 139 53.99 5.57 -10.93
CA ARG A 139 54.81 5.28 -12.13
C ARG A 139 54.09 5.67 -13.40
N ASN A 140 52.82 5.28 -13.54
CA ASN A 140 52.01 5.61 -14.71
C ASN A 140 51.80 7.13 -14.82
N LEU A 141 51.48 7.79 -13.70
CA LEU A 141 51.33 9.25 -13.66
C LEU A 141 52.57 9.98 -14.18
N VAL A 142 53.75 9.59 -13.69
CA VAL A 142 55.03 10.17 -14.11
C VAL A 142 55.32 9.87 -15.57
N GLN A 143 55.06 8.64 -16.02
CA GLN A 143 55.27 8.24 -17.41
C GLN A 143 54.39 9.06 -18.36
N THR A 144 53.07 9.05 -18.13
CA THR A 144 52.11 9.79 -18.96
C THR A 144 52.41 11.29 -18.96
N ALA A 145 52.74 11.89 -17.81
CA ALA A 145 53.08 13.31 -17.74
C ALA A 145 54.36 13.67 -18.53
N ARG A 146 55.29 12.73 -18.71
CA ARG A 146 56.53 12.97 -19.48
C ARG A 146 56.35 12.75 -20.98
N GLU A 147 55.50 11.80 -21.36
CA GLU A 147 55.32 11.37 -22.75
C GLU A 147 54.26 12.21 -23.48
N ALA A 148 53.15 12.52 -22.81
CA ALA A 148 52.04 13.25 -23.40
C ALA A 148 52.31 14.76 -23.51
N ARG A 149 51.95 15.35 -24.65
CA ARG A 149 52.22 16.76 -24.97
C ARG A 149 51.22 17.75 -24.37
N ASN A 150 50.02 17.27 -24.06
CA ASN A 150 48.89 18.06 -23.62
C ASN A 150 48.60 17.92 -22.11
N VAL A 151 49.51 17.32 -21.33
CA VAL A 151 49.38 17.28 -19.86
C VAL A 151 49.91 18.58 -19.26
N ASP A 152 49.00 19.36 -18.66
CA ASP A 152 49.29 20.71 -18.14
C ASP A 152 49.65 20.72 -16.65
N ARG A 153 49.05 19.83 -15.85
CA ARG A 153 49.26 19.73 -14.39
C ARG A 153 49.16 18.28 -13.91
N VAL A 154 49.68 18.04 -12.72
CA VAL A 154 49.67 16.71 -12.08
C VAL A 154 49.12 16.80 -10.66
N LEU A 155 48.18 15.90 -10.31
CA LEU A 155 47.57 15.80 -8.99
C LEU A 155 47.93 14.45 -8.33
N VAL A 156 48.66 14.53 -7.22
CA VAL A 156 49.13 13.38 -6.45
C VAL A 156 48.16 13.11 -5.32
N GLY A 157 47.20 12.25 -5.56
CA GLY A 157 46.12 11.94 -4.63
C GLY A 157 44.87 12.78 -4.88
N ASN A 158 43.74 12.16 -4.58
CA ASN A 158 42.42 12.78 -4.53
C ASN A 158 41.82 12.40 -3.20
N GLU A 159 41.56 13.35 -2.31
CA GLU A 159 40.94 13.15 -0.98
C GLU A 159 41.61 12.05 -0.14
N ALA A 160 42.93 11.88 -0.28
CA ALA A 160 43.65 10.79 0.37
C ALA A 160 43.77 10.99 1.89
N ILE A 161 43.82 12.26 2.33
CA ILE A 161 43.79 12.60 3.75
C ILE A 161 42.35 12.54 4.28
N LEU A 162 41.37 13.10 3.55
CA LEU A 162 39.95 13.01 3.93
C LEU A 162 39.50 11.56 4.15
N ARG A 163 39.84 10.65 3.23
CA ARG A 163 39.50 9.22 3.33
C ARG A 163 40.30 8.47 4.41
N GLY A 164 41.32 9.10 5.01
CA GLY A 164 42.23 8.44 5.94
C GLY A 164 43.04 7.31 5.30
N ASP A 165 43.29 7.39 4.00
CA ASP A 165 44.07 6.41 3.24
C ASP A 165 45.57 6.58 3.49
N LEU A 166 46.02 7.83 3.59
CA LEU A 166 47.42 8.19 3.82
C LEU A 166 47.54 9.21 4.95
N THR A 167 48.70 9.19 5.62
CA THR A 167 49.10 10.27 6.52
C THR A 167 49.70 11.44 5.73
N VAL A 168 49.65 12.65 6.31
CA VAL A 168 50.25 13.86 5.70
C VAL A 168 51.72 13.64 5.29
N PRO A 169 52.61 13.07 6.12
CA PRO A 169 54.00 12.81 5.72
C PRO A 169 54.13 11.84 4.52
N GLN A 170 53.29 10.81 4.45
CA GLN A 170 53.29 9.87 3.31
C GLN A 170 52.90 10.57 2.01
N LEU A 171 51.82 11.37 2.05
CA LEU A 171 51.35 12.12 0.89
C LEU A 171 52.41 13.13 0.42
N VAL A 172 53.02 13.87 1.35
CA VAL A 172 54.15 14.78 1.05
C VAL A 172 55.33 14.04 0.42
N GLY A 173 55.60 12.81 0.86
CA GLY A 173 56.62 11.94 0.27
C GLY A 173 56.34 11.65 -1.21
N TYR A 174 55.12 11.24 -1.55
CA TYR A 174 54.71 11.01 -2.93
C TYR A 174 54.75 12.29 -3.77
N ILE A 175 54.26 13.42 -3.25
CA ILE A 175 54.30 14.71 -3.95
C ILE A 175 55.74 15.07 -4.32
N ARG A 176 56.68 14.98 -3.37
CA ARG A 176 58.10 15.27 -3.62
C ARG A 176 58.74 14.28 -4.59
N GLN A 177 58.33 13.01 -4.56
CA GLN A 177 58.79 12.01 -5.52
C GLN A 177 58.37 12.36 -6.95
N VAL A 178 57.11 12.76 -7.16
CA VAL A 178 56.59 13.12 -8.48
C VAL A 178 57.23 14.42 -8.98
N LYS A 179 57.32 15.46 -8.13
CA LYS A 179 57.93 16.76 -8.47
C LYS A 179 59.36 16.65 -9.00
N ARG A 180 60.14 15.65 -8.55
CA ARG A 180 61.51 15.42 -9.03
C ARG A 180 61.57 14.82 -10.44
N GLN A 181 60.45 14.32 -10.97
CA GLN A 181 60.41 13.52 -12.19
C GLN A 181 59.56 14.12 -13.31
N VAL A 182 58.73 15.12 -13.00
CA VAL A 182 57.85 15.79 -13.97
C VAL A 182 58.19 17.28 -14.08
N ARG A 183 57.81 17.92 -15.19
CA ARG A 183 58.03 19.37 -15.40
C ARG A 183 56.80 20.20 -15.09
N GLN A 184 55.64 19.56 -15.10
CA GLN A 184 54.35 20.16 -14.78
C GLN A 184 54.30 20.54 -13.31
N PRO A 185 53.54 21.60 -12.95
CA PRO A 185 53.27 21.90 -11.55
C PRO A 185 52.47 20.75 -10.91
N VAL A 186 52.80 20.46 -9.65
CA VAL A 186 52.24 19.33 -8.90
C VAL A 186 51.43 19.83 -7.70
N SER A 187 50.24 19.26 -7.51
CA SER A 187 49.41 19.47 -6.32
C SER A 187 48.84 18.15 -5.80
N THR A 188 47.99 18.22 -4.79
CA THR A 188 47.10 17.16 -4.33
C THR A 188 45.70 17.77 -4.21
N ALA A 189 44.65 16.99 -4.38
CA ALA A 189 43.28 17.49 -4.35
C ALA A 189 42.60 17.10 -3.04
N GLU A 190 42.22 18.08 -2.22
CA GLU A 190 41.64 17.86 -0.89
C GLU A 190 40.51 18.88 -0.61
N PRO A 191 39.56 18.58 0.28
CA PRO A 191 38.53 19.52 0.71
C PRO A 191 39.12 20.74 1.43
N TRP A 192 38.35 21.84 1.46
CA TRP A 192 38.79 23.10 2.07
C TRP A 192 39.27 22.95 3.53
N HIS A 193 38.62 22.11 4.34
CA HIS A 193 38.95 21.95 5.76
C HIS A 193 40.28 21.21 5.96
N VAL A 194 40.63 20.23 5.12
CA VAL A 194 41.94 19.53 5.17
C VAL A 194 43.09 20.51 4.99
N TRP A 195 42.94 21.48 4.09
CA TRP A 195 43.96 22.51 3.90
C TRP A 195 44.12 23.42 5.12
N VAL A 196 43.03 23.71 5.83
CA VAL A 196 43.02 24.51 7.07
C VAL A 196 43.64 23.74 8.24
N ASP A 197 43.33 22.46 8.34
CA ASP A 197 43.80 21.59 9.43
C ASP A 197 45.27 21.17 9.24
N HIS A 198 45.74 21.07 7.99
CA HIS A 198 47.09 20.64 7.61
C HIS A 198 47.80 21.64 6.69
N PRO A 199 48.08 22.87 7.15
CA PRO A 199 48.68 23.92 6.32
C PRO A 199 50.09 23.55 5.80
N GLU A 200 50.78 22.60 6.45
CA GLU A 200 52.07 22.06 6.01
C GLU A 200 52.01 21.37 4.63
N LEU A 201 50.84 20.82 4.23
CA LEU A 201 50.64 20.27 2.88
C LEU A 201 50.87 21.34 1.81
N GLY A 202 50.47 22.58 2.11
CA GLY A 202 50.66 23.73 1.25
C GLY A 202 52.12 23.89 0.86
N GLN A 203 53.08 23.63 1.75
CA GLN A 203 54.51 23.80 1.46
C GLN A 203 55.06 22.77 0.45
N ALA A 204 54.45 21.59 0.33
CA ALA A 204 54.92 20.54 -0.55
C ALA A 204 54.50 20.73 -2.02
N VAL A 205 53.35 21.36 -2.25
CA VAL A 205 52.71 21.52 -3.57
C VAL A 205 53.11 22.82 -4.27
N ASP A 206 53.00 22.88 -5.59
CA ASP A 206 53.24 24.08 -6.41
C ASP A 206 52.02 25.02 -6.43
N PHE A 207 50.82 24.45 -6.36
CA PHE A 207 49.54 25.14 -6.30
C PHE A 207 48.59 24.38 -5.37
N ILE A 208 47.51 25.02 -4.91
CA ILE A 208 46.50 24.41 -4.05
C ILE A 208 45.34 23.90 -4.91
N THR A 209 44.86 22.69 -4.67
CA THR A 209 43.65 22.16 -5.33
C THR A 209 42.58 21.87 -4.28
N ILE A 210 41.49 22.64 -4.30
CA ILE A 210 40.41 22.53 -3.31
C ILE A 210 39.15 21.91 -3.91
N HIS A 211 38.47 21.05 -3.15
CA HIS A 211 37.12 20.57 -3.47
C HIS A 211 36.07 21.39 -2.71
N LEU A 212 35.02 21.82 -3.43
CA LEU A 212 33.93 22.65 -2.93
C LEU A 212 32.59 22.02 -3.32
N LEU A 213 32.12 21.09 -2.49
CA LEU A 213 30.90 20.31 -2.72
C LEU A 213 29.83 20.63 -1.64
N PRO A 214 29.20 21.81 -1.68
CA PRO A 214 28.34 22.31 -0.59
C PRO A 214 27.06 21.49 -0.37
N TYR A 215 26.71 20.59 -1.29
CA TYR A 215 25.64 19.63 -1.10
C TYR A 215 25.86 18.77 0.16
N TRP A 216 27.09 18.31 0.36
CA TRP A 216 27.45 17.46 1.50
C TRP A 216 27.48 18.20 2.83
N GLU A 217 27.54 19.54 2.80
CA GLU A 217 27.46 20.41 3.97
C GLU A 217 26.00 20.63 4.44
N GLY A 218 25.02 20.09 3.70
CA GLY A 218 23.60 20.14 4.04
C GLY A 218 22.93 21.51 3.89
N LEU A 219 23.55 22.41 3.12
CA LEU A 219 23.08 23.78 2.89
C LEU A 219 22.03 23.85 1.77
N PRO A 220 21.05 24.78 1.82
CA PRO A 220 20.15 25.01 0.69
C PRO A 220 20.92 25.63 -0.50
N VAL A 221 20.43 25.38 -1.72
CA VAL A 221 21.11 25.79 -2.98
C VAL A 221 21.41 27.29 -3.07
N ASP A 222 20.57 28.14 -2.45
CA ASP A 222 20.75 29.59 -2.48
C ASP A 222 21.91 30.07 -1.59
N ASP A 223 22.23 29.33 -0.53
CA ASP A 223 23.36 29.63 0.37
C ASP A 223 24.65 28.92 -0.04
N ALA A 224 24.51 27.79 -0.73
CA ALA A 224 25.60 26.92 -1.13
C ALA A 224 26.73 27.65 -1.88
N LEU A 225 26.38 28.51 -2.84
CA LEU A 225 27.39 29.22 -3.65
C LEU A 225 28.16 30.24 -2.82
N ARG A 226 27.48 30.98 -1.95
CA ARG A 226 28.12 31.92 -1.02
C ARG A 226 29.12 31.19 -0.14
N PHE A 227 28.69 30.08 0.46
CA PHE A 227 29.57 29.24 1.28
C PHE A 227 30.80 28.76 0.51
N SER A 228 30.61 28.22 -0.71
CA SER A 228 31.73 27.78 -1.55
C SER A 228 32.74 28.90 -1.81
N MET A 229 32.26 30.12 -2.10
CA MET A 229 33.14 31.26 -2.36
C MET A 229 33.83 31.77 -1.09
N GLU A 230 33.15 31.78 0.06
CA GLU A 230 33.76 32.09 1.35
C GLU A 230 34.91 31.13 1.68
N LYS A 231 34.72 29.81 1.46
CA LYS A 231 35.76 28.80 1.66
C LYS A 231 36.91 28.93 0.67
N TYR A 232 36.61 29.24 -0.60
CA TYR A 232 37.65 29.56 -1.59
C TYR A 232 38.52 30.73 -1.13
N GLN A 233 37.91 31.84 -0.69
CA GLN A 233 38.66 33.01 -0.23
C GLN A 233 39.43 32.73 1.06
N GLN A 234 38.89 31.93 1.98
CA GLN A 234 39.58 31.50 3.20
C GLN A 234 40.88 30.76 2.87
N VAL A 235 40.84 29.77 1.97
CA VAL A 235 42.04 29.02 1.58
C VAL A 235 43.02 29.90 0.81
N LYS A 236 42.52 30.76 -0.08
CA LYS A 236 43.35 31.72 -0.83
C LYS A 236 44.09 32.70 0.08
N ALA A 237 43.43 33.20 1.13
CA ALA A 237 44.04 34.10 2.11
C ALA A 237 45.14 33.40 2.93
N MET A 238 45.00 32.10 3.18
CA MET A 238 46.00 31.30 3.90
C MET A 238 47.24 30.98 3.06
N PHE A 239 47.08 30.86 1.73
CA PHE A 239 48.17 30.60 0.80
C PHE A 239 48.30 31.69 -0.28
N PRO A 240 48.61 32.95 0.10
CA PRO A 240 48.54 34.10 -0.82
C PRO A 240 49.49 34.02 -2.01
N ASN A 241 50.58 33.24 -1.90
CA ASN A 241 51.60 33.08 -2.93
C ASN A 241 51.41 31.85 -3.82
N LYS A 242 50.32 31.09 -3.63
CA LYS A 242 50.04 29.87 -4.41
C LYS A 242 48.77 30.06 -5.24
N PRO A 243 48.79 29.69 -6.54
CA PRO A 243 47.55 29.58 -7.30
C PRO A 243 46.59 28.60 -6.62
N VAL A 244 45.29 28.89 -6.66
CA VAL A 244 44.24 28.03 -6.11
C VAL A 244 43.36 27.56 -7.26
N LEU A 245 43.40 26.25 -7.52
CA LEU A 245 42.52 25.53 -8.42
C LEU A 245 41.33 24.98 -7.63
N ILE A 246 40.12 25.17 -8.13
CA ILE A 246 38.93 24.45 -7.64
C ILE A 246 38.89 23.10 -8.36
N GLY A 247 39.36 22.05 -7.70
CA GLY A 247 39.46 20.71 -8.29
C GLY A 247 38.11 20.08 -8.56
N GLU A 248 37.10 20.38 -7.74
CA GLU A 248 35.74 19.90 -7.89
C GLU A 248 34.75 20.94 -7.36
N ILE A 249 33.73 21.22 -8.18
CA ILE A 249 32.58 22.02 -7.79
C ILE A 249 31.35 21.57 -8.56
N GLY A 250 30.21 21.48 -7.89
CA GLY A 250 28.99 21.02 -8.53
C GLY A 250 27.83 20.88 -7.57
N TRP A 251 26.77 20.28 -8.10
CA TRP A 251 25.56 19.95 -7.36
C TRP A 251 24.89 18.74 -8.04
N PRO A 252 24.34 17.77 -7.29
CA PRO A 252 23.70 16.60 -7.89
C PRO A 252 22.30 16.91 -8.44
N SER A 253 21.95 16.34 -9.59
CA SER A 253 20.62 16.54 -10.21
C SER A 253 19.52 15.64 -9.67
N ASP A 254 19.86 14.58 -8.94
CA ASP A 254 18.93 13.66 -8.28
C ASP A 254 19.64 13.01 -7.08
N GLY A 255 18.89 12.52 -6.10
CA GLY A 255 19.42 11.99 -4.85
C GLY A 255 18.54 12.29 -3.63
N VAL A 256 18.82 11.57 -2.54
CA VAL A 256 18.17 11.81 -1.23
C VAL A 256 18.71 13.09 -0.62
N ALA A 257 17.84 13.98 -0.15
CA ALA A 257 18.23 15.26 0.45
C ALA A 257 19.21 15.08 1.64
N GLN A 258 20.22 15.94 1.71
CA GLN A 258 21.17 16.03 2.81
C GLN A 258 20.87 17.31 3.60
N GLY A 259 20.32 17.20 4.82
CA GLY A 259 19.88 18.38 5.58
C GLY A 259 18.89 19.24 4.79
N ALA A 260 19.24 20.51 4.52
CA ALA A 260 18.46 21.41 3.67
C ALA A 260 18.85 21.35 2.17
N ALA A 261 19.91 20.62 1.82
CA ALA A 261 20.36 20.44 0.44
C ALA A 261 19.45 19.46 -0.30
N ARG A 262 18.80 19.95 -1.36
CA ARG A 262 17.91 19.13 -2.22
C ARG A 262 18.56 18.94 -3.59
N ALA A 263 18.80 17.68 -3.97
CA ALA A 263 19.21 17.32 -5.32
C ALA A 263 18.01 17.46 -6.27
N SER A 264 18.20 18.16 -7.39
CA SER A 264 17.17 18.32 -8.44
C SER A 264 17.80 18.88 -9.70
N ARG A 265 17.17 18.65 -10.86
CA ARG A 265 17.61 19.17 -12.16
C ARG A 265 17.70 20.71 -12.12
N VAL A 266 16.68 21.35 -11.53
CA VAL A 266 16.65 22.81 -11.38
C VAL A 266 17.73 23.33 -10.43
N ASN A 267 17.96 22.69 -9.28
CA ASN A 267 18.97 23.16 -8.32
C ASN A 267 20.39 22.99 -8.87
N GLN A 268 20.66 21.89 -9.58
CA GLN A 268 21.94 21.71 -10.26
C GLN A 268 22.18 22.83 -11.27
N ALA A 269 21.21 23.10 -12.14
CA ALA A 269 21.32 24.17 -13.14
C ALA A 269 21.49 25.55 -12.49
N MET A 270 20.73 25.83 -11.43
CA MET A 270 20.79 27.09 -10.68
C MET A 270 22.17 27.30 -10.06
N PHE A 271 22.71 26.28 -9.38
CA PHE A 271 24.01 26.35 -8.73
C PHE A 271 25.13 26.57 -9.76
N LEU A 272 25.18 25.72 -10.79
CA LEU A 272 26.25 25.77 -11.79
C LEU A 272 26.21 27.05 -12.64
N ARG A 273 25.03 27.51 -13.09
CA ARG A 273 24.94 28.75 -13.89
C ARG A 273 25.29 30.00 -13.07
N LYS A 274 24.89 30.06 -11.79
CA LYS A 274 25.33 31.14 -10.89
C LYS A 274 26.84 31.08 -10.68
N PHE A 275 27.41 29.88 -10.45
CA PHE A 275 28.84 29.68 -10.28
C PHE A 275 29.63 30.08 -11.53
N PHE A 276 29.24 29.64 -12.72
CA PHE A 276 29.94 29.96 -13.97
C PHE A 276 30.05 31.46 -14.22
N ARG A 277 29.02 32.24 -13.88
CA ARG A 277 29.07 33.70 -13.99
C ARG A 277 30.06 34.34 -13.03
N ILE A 278 30.18 33.81 -11.80
CA ILE A 278 31.19 34.27 -10.84
C ILE A 278 32.58 33.88 -11.34
N ALA A 279 32.73 32.64 -11.80
CA ALA A 279 33.98 32.11 -12.31
C ALA A 279 34.51 32.91 -13.51
N ASP A 280 33.64 33.26 -14.46
CA ASP A 280 33.97 34.09 -15.62
C ASP A 280 34.35 35.53 -15.21
N ARG A 281 33.60 36.13 -14.26
CA ARG A 281 33.88 37.47 -13.75
C ARG A 281 35.22 37.55 -12.99
N GLU A 282 35.52 36.53 -12.21
CA GLU A 282 36.70 36.49 -11.33
C GLU A 282 37.88 35.72 -11.94
N ASN A 283 37.72 35.23 -13.17
CA ASN A 283 38.69 34.40 -13.89
C ASN A 283 39.20 33.23 -13.03
N LEU A 284 38.25 32.48 -12.44
CA LEU A 284 38.54 31.35 -11.57
C LEU A 284 38.98 30.13 -12.36
N ASP A 285 39.95 29.41 -11.81
CA ASP A 285 40.45 28.16 -12.34
C ASP A 285 39.71 26.99 -11.67
N TYR A 286 38.93 26.22 -12.43
CA TYR A 286 38.06 25.19 -11.85
C TYR A 286 37.79 23.98 -12.76
N PHE A 287 37.39 22.86 -12.14
CA PHE A 287 36.78 21.72 -12.79
C PHE A 287 35.40 21.43 -12.19
N VAL A 288 34.38 21.31 -13.06
CA VAL A 288 33.05 20.86 -12.64
C VAL A 288 33.12 19.37 -12.31
N MET A 289 32.54 18.98 -11.18
CA MET A 289 32.25 17.58 -10.84
C MET A 289 30.81 17.27 -11.27
N GLU A 290 30.58 16.54 -12.36
CA GLU A 290 31.55 16.05 -13.34
C GLU A 290 31.00 16.06 -14.77
N ALA A 291 31.73 15.56 -15.77
CA ALA A 291 31.26 15.54 -17.17
C ALA A 291 29.97 14.71 -17.35
N PHE A 292 29.96 13.47 -16.84
CA PHE A 292 28.88 12.49 -17.02
C PHE A 292 28.46 11.88 -15.69
N ASP A 293 27.20 11.52 -15.57
CA ASP A 293 26.72 10.73 -14.43
C ASP A 293 27.48 9.42 -14.25
N GLN A 294 27.74 9.06 -12.99
CA GLN A 294 28.51 7.89 -12.57
C GLN A 294 27.71 7.02 -11.60
N PRO A 295 26.70 6.26 -12.08
CA PRO A 295 25.78 5.52 -11.21
C PRO A 295 26.46 4.51 -10.28
N TRP A 296 27.64 4.03 -10.64
CA TRP A 296 28.42 3.11 -9.81
C TRP A 296 28.87 3.72 -8.47
N LYS A 297 28.94 5.06 -8.36
CA LYS A 297 29.25 5.74 -7.09
C LYS A 297 28.16 5.57 -6.04
N ALA A 298 26.92 5.29 -6.47
CA ALA A 298 25.78 5.19 -5.58
C ALA A 298 25.86 4.02 -4.58
N SER A 299 26.64 2.97 -4.87
CA SER A 299 26.73 1.81 -3.98
C SER A 299 27.47 2.07 -2.67
N PHE A 300 28.28 3.14 -2.58
CA PHE A 300 29.07 3.46 -1.39
C PHE A 300 28.89 4.90 -0.89
N GLU A 301 28.61 5.87 -1.77
CA GLU A 301 28.35 7.28 -1.41
C GLU A 301 26.86 7.66 -1.38
N GLY A 302 25.96 6.71 -1.70
CA GLY A 302 24.51 6.93 -1.74
C GLY A 302 24.00 7.52 -3.06
N ARG A 303 22.67 7.55 -3.25
CA ARG A 303 22.06 7.87 -4.54
C ARG A 303 22.59 9.14 -5.21
N ALA A 304 22.77 10.23 -4.45
CA ALA A 304 23.19 11.53 -5.01
C ALA A 304 24.55 11.49 -5.72
N ALA A 305 25.46 10.62 -5.29
CA ALA A 305 26.79 10.48 -5.86
C ALA A 305 26.79 10.07 -7.34
N GLY A 306 25.70 9.43 -7.81
CA GLY A 306 25.57 9.03 -9.20
C GLY A 306 25.18 10.15 -10.17
N TYR A 307 24.74 11.32 -9.68
CA TYR A 307 24.02 12.32 -10.49
C TYR A 307 24.72 13.69 -10.60
N TRP A 308 26.04 13.75 -10.41
CA TRP A 308 26.82 14.98 -10.49
C TRP A 308 27.13 15.43 -11.92
N GLY A 309 26.90 14.58 -12.92
CA GLY A 309 27.16 14.89 -14.32
C GLY A 309 26.39 16.11 -14.80
N MET A 310 27.04 16.95 -15.61
CA MET A 310 26.34 17.95 -16.43
C MET A 310 25.58 17.28 -17.59
N MET A 311 26.08 16.12 -18.01
CA MET A 311 25.39 15.18 -18.90
C MET A 311 25.00 13.91 -18.16
N ASP A 312 23.96 13.25 -18.64
CA ASP A 312 23.50 11.96 -18.13
C ASP A 312 24.43 10.80 -18.55
N LEU A 313 24.12 9.58 -18.10
CA LEU A 313 24.87 8.38 -18.44
C LEU A 313 24.88 8.11 -19.94
N ASP A 314 23.86 8.54 -20.68
CA ASP A 314 23.72 8.36 -22.12
C ASP A 314 24.30 9.56 -22.92
N ARG A 315 25.10 10.41 -22.24
CA ARG A 315 25.87 11.53 -22.79
C ARG A 315 25.00 12.68 -23.33
N GLN A 316 23.75 12.76 -22.88
CA GLN A 316 22.82 13.84 -23.20
C GLN A 316 22.90 14.96 -22.14
N GLU A 317 22.72 16.20 -22.58
CA GLU A 317 22.68 17.35 -21.66
C GLU A 317 21.42 17.31 -20.80
N LYS A 318 21.57 17.50 -19.50
CA LYS A 318 20.43 17.44 -18.56
C LYS A 318 19.53 18.66 -18.59
N TRP A 319 20.08 19.82 -18.96
CA TRP A 319 19.40 21.11 -18.96
C TRP A 319 20.17 22.11 -19.84
N PRO A 320 19.49 23.12 -20.41
CA PRO A 320 20.12 24.13 -21.27
C PRO A 320 20.87 25.20 -20.47
N LEU A 321 22.00 25.67 -21.01
CA LEU A 321 22.81 26.77 -20.45
C LEU A 321 22.13 28.15 -20.48
N THR A 322 21.08 28.30 -21.30
CA THR A 322 20.29 29.53 -21.44
C THR A 322 18.80 29.25 -21.33
N GLY A 323 18.02 30.26 -20.95
CA GLY A 323 16.58 30.14 -20.75
C GLY A 323 16.18 29.50 -19.41
N ALA A 324 14.88 29.28 -19.25
CA ALA A 324 14.32 28.67 -18.04
C ALA A 324 14.51 27.15 -18.04
N VAL A 325 14.70 26.57 -16.85
CA VAL A 325 14.82 25.12 -16.66
C VAL A 325 13.59 24.59 -15.94
N GLN A 326 13.15 23.39 -16.33
CA GLN A 326 12.02 22.69 -15.73
C GLN A 326 12.52 21.39 -15.11
N GLU A 327 11.88 20.98 -14.01
CA GLU A 327 12.23 19.73 -13.33
C GLU A 327 11.94 18.52 -14.23
N ASN A 328 10.80 18.51 -14.94
CA ASN A 328 10.39 17.42 -15.82
C ASN A 328 10.04 17.92 -17.24
N PRO A 329 11.00 18.11 -18.16
CA PRO A 329 10.72 18.69 -19.49
C PRO A 329 9.61 17.99 -20.29
N GLY A 330 9.41 16.68 -20.09
CA GLY A 330 8.36 15.88 -20.75
C GLY A 330 7.00 15.83 -20.04
N TRP A 331 6.80 16.57 -18.94
CA TRP A 331 5.63 16.43 -18.05
C TRP A 331 4.29 16.55 -18.80
N ALA A 332 4.20 17.41 -19.82
CA ALA A 332 2.96 17.66 -20.54
C ALA A 332 2.43 16.41 -21.24
N GLY A 333 3.31 15.61 -21.87
CA GLY A 333 2.93 14.37 -22.52
C GLY A 333 2.41 13.34 -21.53
N TRP A 334 3.10 13.19 -20.40
CA TRP A 334 2.69 12.30 -19.31
C TRP A 334 1.37 12.72 -18.65
N ALA A 335 1.20 14.02 -18.39
CA ALA A 335 -0.01 14.59 -17.83
C ALA A 335 -1.20 14.41 -18.78
N LEU A 336 -1.02 14.67 -20.08
CA LEU A 336 -2.06 14.47 -21.09
C LEU A 336 -2.43 12.99 -21.24
N GLY A 337 -1.43 12.10 -21.36
CA GLY A 337 -1.65 10.66 -21.48
C GLY A 337 -2.36 10.08 -20.25
N GLY A 338 -1.89 10.41 -19.05
CA GLY A 338 -2.52 10.01 -17.80
C GLY A 338 -3.93 10.58 -17.65
N SER A 339 -4.11 11.87 -17.92
CA SER A 339 -5.43 12.52 -17.85
C SER A 339 -6.43 11.88 -18.79
N LEU A 340 -6.02 11.57 -20.02
CA LEU A 340 -6.86 10.94 -21.04
C LEU A 340 -7.21 9.50 -20.64
N ALA A 341 -6.23 8.72 -20.16
CA ALA A 341 -6.47 7.34 -19.72
C ALA A 341 -7.50 7.30 -18.56
N ALA A 342 -7.29 8.13 -17.53
CA ALA A 342 -8.23 8.24 -16.41
C ALA A 342 -9.61 8.76 -16.85
N PHE A 343 -9.64 9.74 -17.75
CA PHE A 343 -10.88 10.27 -18.32
C PHE A 343 -11.66 9.18 -19.07
N LEU A 344 -11.02 8.43 -19.97
CA LEU A 344 -11.67 7.38 -20.76
C LEU A 344 -12.18 6.25 -19.86
N ALA A 345 -11.35 5.78 -18.92
CA ALA A 345 -11.76 4.75 -17.96
C ALA A 345 -12.96 5.21 -17.11
N SER A 346 -12.90 6.43 -16.57
CA SER A 346 -13.99 7.03 -15.81
C SER A 346 -15.24 7.25 -16.65
N PHE A 347 -15.10 7.66 -17.92
CA PHE A 347 -16.22 7.85 -18.84
C PHE A 347 -16.93 6.53 -19.12
N PHE A 348 -16.20 5.50 -19.54
CA PHE A 348 -16.81 4.19 -19.84
C PHE A 348 -17.48 3.58 -18.62
N PHE A 349 -16.94 3.80 -17.43
CA PHE A 349 -17.57 3.36 -16.19
C PHE A 349 -18.78 4.22 -15.83
N LEU A 350 -18.61 5.54 -15.64
CA LEU A 350 -19.64 6.44 -15.09
C LEU A 350 -20.74 6.82 -16.08
N ALA A 351 -20.50 6.75 -17.39
CA ALA A 351 -21.54 6.96 -18.41
C ALA A 351 -22.61 5.86 -18.34
N ARG A 352 -22.23 4.65 -17.92
CA ARG A 352 -23.16 3.53 -17.65
C ARG A 352 -23.82 3.62 -16.27
N ARG A 353 -23.55 4.70 -15.51
CA ARG A 353 -24.03 4.91 -14.14
C ARG A 353 -24.85 6.20 -13.99
N PRO A 354 -26.06 6.28 -14.61
CA PRO A 354 -26.96 7.41 -14.43
C PRO A 354 -27.53 7.51 -12.99
N ASP A 355 -27.46 6.40 -12.25
CA ASP A 355 -27.85 6.25 -10.85
C ASP A 355 -26.97 7.04 -9.88
N ILE A 356 -25.74 7.42 -10.24
CA ILE A 356 -24.85 8.20 -9.37
C ILE A 356 -25.05 9.71 -9.61
N ARG A 357 -25.21 10.49 -8.54
CA ARG A 357 -25.30 11.97 -8.59
C ARG A 357 -23.98 12.60 -9.07
N PRO A 358 -24.00 13.82 -9.64
CA PRO A 358 -22.80 14.48 -10.16
C PRO A 358 -21.67 14.62 -9.12
N ALA A 359 -22.01 14.86 -7.84
CA ALA A 359 -21.04 14.91 -6.75
C ALA A 359 -20.27 13.59 -6.57
N GLY A 360 -20.96 12.44 -6.64
CA GLY A 360 -20.30 11.13 -6.58
C GLY A 360 -19.42 10.87 -7.81
N LYS A 361 -19.86 11.31 -9.00
CA LYS A 361 -19.05 11.24 -10.23
C LYS A 361 -17.79 12.10 -10.13
N LEU A 362 -17.91 13.31 -9.57
CA LEU A 362 -16.79 14.22 -9.33
C LEU A 362 -15.76 13.59 -8.40
N MET A 363 -16.21 13.03 -7.27
CA MET A 363 -15.36 12.33 -6.31
C MET A 363 -14.60 11.16 -6.97
N MET A 364 -15.33 10.27 -7.66
CA MET A 364 -14.71 9.10 -8.30
C MET A 364 -13.72 9.49 -9.41
N ALA A 365 -14.07 10.45 -10.25
CA ALA A 365 -13.19 10.93 -11.31
C ALA A 365 -11.94 11.63 -10.75
N GLY A 366 -12.09 12.42 -9.69
CA GLY A 366 -10.97 13.05 -8.99
C GLY A 366 -10.01 12.02 -8.40
N LEU A 367 -10.53 11.01 -7.69
CA LEU A 367 -9.72 9.92 -7.15
C LEU A 367 -9.04 9.10 -8.26
N ALA A 368 -9.71 8.87 -9.39
CA ALA A 368 -9.10 8.20 -10.54
C ALA A 368 -7.93 8.99 -11.14
N GLN A 369 -8.05 10.33 -11.25
CA GLN A 369 -6.93 11.18 -11.68
C GLN A 369 -5.76 11.18 -10.69
N LEU A 370 -6.06 11.25 -9.39
CA LEU A 370 -5.03 11.16 -8.34
C LEU A 370 -4.30 9.80 -8.38
N ALA A 371 -5.04 8.71 -8.58
CA ALA A 371 -4.48 7.37 -8.73
C ALA A 371 -3.54 7.28 -9.94
N VAL A 372 -3.97 7.79 -11.09
CA VAL A 372 -3.14 7.80 -12.32
C VAL A 372 -1.93 8.71 -12.17
N THR A 373 -2.06 9.88 -11.53
CA THR A 373 -0.89 10.73 -11.20
C THR A 373 0.13 9.99 -10.35
N GLY A 374 -0.31 9.24 -9.33
CA GLY A 374 0.59 8.41 -8.52
C GLY A 374 1.35 7.40 -9.37
N VAL A 375 0.67 6.69 -10.27
CA VAL A 375 1.31 5.73 -11.19
C VAL A 375 2.28 6.42 -12.14
N VAL A 376 1.87 7.52 -12.77
CA VAL A 376 2.72 8.28 -13.70
C VAL A 376 3.97 8.82 -13.00
N ALA A 377 3.83 9.36 -11.79
CA ALA A 377 4.95 9.85 -11.01
C ALA A 377 5.95 8.72 -10.68
N VAL A 378 5.47 7.52 -10.34
CA VAL A 378 6.33 6.35 -10.08
C VAL A 378 7.08 5.94 -11.36
N VAL A 379 6.40 5.89 -12.50
CA VAL A 379 7.02 5.55 -13.79
C VAL A 379 8.07 6.58 -14.19
N LEU A 380 7.78 7.87 -14.01
CA LEU A 380 8.72 8.96 -14.24
C LEU A 380 9.97 8.82 -13.36
N ALA A 381 9.77 8.63 -12.06
CA ALA A 381 10.88 8.44 -11.12
C ALA A 381 11.73 7.22 -11.50
N MET A 382 11.13 6.10 -11.92
CA MET A 382 11.88 4.95 -12.42
C MET A 382 12.69 5.25 -13.67
N SER A 383 12.11 6.01 -14.61
CA SER A 383 12.77 6.31 -15.89
C SER A 383 14.01 7.18 -15.72
N GLU A 384 14.04 8.01 -14.67
CA GLU A 384 15.18 8.88 -14.35
C GLU A 384 16.17 8.23 -13.36
N THR A 385 15.79 7.12 -12.71
CA THR A 385 16.67 6.44 -11.74
C THR A 385 17.51 5.35 -12.42
N TYR A 386 18.83 5.37 -12.23
CA TYR A 386 19.73 4.27 -12.62
C TYR A 386 19.56 3.06 -11.69
N LEU A 387 18.62 2.18 -11.99
CA LEU A 387 18.30 1.01 -11.16
C LEU A 387 19.29 -0.14 -11.36
N SER A 388 19.78 -0.71 -10.26
CA SER A 388 20.41 -2.04 -10.25
C SER A 388 19.35 -3.15 -10.45
N PRO A 389 19.73 -4.37 -10.86
CA PRO A 389 18.78 -5.48 -10.99
C PRO A 389 18.01 -5.78 -9.69
N ALA A 390 18.68 -5.71 -8.53
CA ALA A 390 18.03 -5.89 -7.23
C ALA A 390 17.04 -4.75 -6.93
N ALA A 391 17.43 -3.50 -7.20
CA ALA A 391 16.54 -2.35 -7.04
C ALA A 391 15.32 -2.47 -7.96
N ALA A 392 15.49 -2.94 -9.20
CA ALA A 392 14.39 -3.15 -10.14
C ALA A 392 13.35 -4.17 -9.61
N VAL A 393 13.79 -5.24 -8.94
CA VAL A 393 12.89 -6.22 -8.30
C VAL A 393 12.11 -5.57 -7.15
N VAL A 394 12.78 -4.81 -6.28
CA VAL A 394 12.14 -4.10 -5.16
C VAL A 394 11.11 -3.10 -5.68
N TRP A 395 11.47 -2.27 -6.65
CA TRP A 395 10.56 -1.33 -7.30
C TRP A 395 9.37 -2.04 -7.95
N GLY A 396 9.60 -3.15 -8.65
CA GLY A 396 8.53 -3.97 -9.22
C GLY A 396 7.52 -4.45 -8.17
N ALA A 397 8.01 -4.92 -7.02
CA ALA A 397 7.15 -5.32 -5.91
C ALA A 397 6.36 -4.13 -5.31
N LEU A 398 7.00 -2.98 -5.12
CA LEU A 398 6.36 -1.76 -4.63
C LEU A 398 5.29 -1.23 -5.59
N ILE A 399 5.53 -1.30 -6.91
CA ILE A 399 4.55 -0.92 -7.94
C ILE A 399 3.35 -1.84 -7.93
N LEU A 400 3.56 -3.14 -7.88
CA LEU A 400 2.45 -4.10 -7.78
C LEU A 400 1.62 -3.82 -6.53
N GLY A 401 2.30 -3.58 -5.41
CA GLY A 401 1.73 -3.09 -4.17
C GLY A 401 0.85 -1.85 -4.33
N GLN A 402 1.42 -0.82 -4.95
CA GLN A 402 0.78 0.46 -5.22
C GLN A 402 -0.47 0.29 -6.09
N LEU A 403 -0.40 -0.51 -7.16
CA LEU A 403 -1.54 -0.79 -8.04
C LEU A 403 -2.68 -1.48 -7.27
N LEU A 404 -2.36 -2.39 -6.35
CA LEU A 404 -3.36 -3.04 -5.49
C LEU A 404 -4.00 -2.07 -4.49
N LEU A 405 -3.22 -1.17 -3.87
CA LEU A 405 -3.73 -0.12 -3.00
C LEU A 405 -4.67 0.83 -3.76
N LEU A 406 -4.32 1.19 -4.99
CA LEU A 406 -5.17 2.02 -5.85
C LEU A 406 -6.45 1.29 -6.26
N ALA A 407 -6.39 -0.01 -6.55
CA ALA A 407 -7.58 -0.82 -6.82
C ALA A 407 -8.53 -0.88 -5.62
N LEU A 408 -7.98 -1.01 -4.40
CA LEU A 408 -8.74 -0.93 -3.14
C LEU A 408 -9.38 0.45 -2.96
N LEU A 409 -8.61 1.53 -3.15
CA LEU A 409 -9.12 2.90 -3.06
C LEU A 409 -10.31 3.10 -4.02
N LEU A 410 -10.18 2.66 -5.27
CA LEU A 410 -11.24 2.79 -6.26
C LEU A 410 -12.47 1.94 -5.90
N SER A 411 -12.28 0.74 -5.36
CA SER A 411 -13.36 -0.12 -4.85
C SER A 411 -14.15 0.56 -3.73
N ASP A 412 -13.43 1.03 -2.71
CA ASP A 412 -14.01 1.66 -1.53
C ASP A 412 -14.70 2.98 -1.90
N SER A 413 -14.10 3.75 -2.82
CA SER A 413 -14.71 4.96 -3.38
C SER A 413 -16.01 4.68 -4.12
N PHE A 414 -16.10 3.55 -4.80
CA PHE A 414 -17.30 3.15 -5.51
C PHE A 414 -18.42 2.78 -4.53
N GLU A 415 -18.13 1.99 -3.50
CA GLU A 415 -19.11 1.66 -2.46
C GLU A 415 -19.65 2.91 -1.76
N LEU A 416 -18.74 3.85 -1.42
CA LEU A 416 -19.12 5.14 -0.86
C LEU A 416 -20.01 5.93 -1.82
N ALA A 417 -19.64 5.99 -3.10
CA ALA A 417 -20.38 6.72 -4.10
C ALA A 417 -21.79 6.16 -4.33
N GLU A 418 -21.93 4.84 -4.39
CA GLU A 418 -23.21 4.17 -4.56
C GLU A 418 -24.10 4.37 -3.32
N THR A 419 -23.51 4.28 -2.12
CA THR A 419 -24.26 4.34 -0.87
C THR A 419 -24.73 5.77 -0.52
N VAL A 420 -23.87 6.77 -0.73
CA VAL A 420 -24.13 8.18 -0.32
C VAL A 420 -24.71 9.01 -1.47
N PHE A 421 -24.18 8.83 -2.69
CA PHE A 421 -24.55 9.63 -3.86
C PHE A 421 -25.46 8.88 -4.85
N GLY A 422 -25.92 7.68 -4.52
CA GLY A 422 -26.93 6.94 -5.30
C GLY A 422 -28.29 7.66 -5.34
N ARG A 423 -28.92 7.71 -6.51
CA ARG A 423 -30.19 8.41 -6.75
C ARG A 423 -31.43 7.57 -6.49
N VAL A 424 -31.34 6.23 -6.59
CA VAL A 424 -32.52 5.34 -6.55
C VAL A 424 -32.13 4.02 -5.88
N ALA A 425 -32.90 3.59 -4.88
CA ALA A 425 -32.92 2.19 -4.44
C ALA A 425 -33.81 1.41 -5.43
N LYS A 426 -33.20 0.79 -6.44
CA LYS A 426 -33.86 0.01 -7.49
C LYS A 426 -34.49 -1.27 -6.95
N ARG A 427 -33.95 -1.84 -5.86
CA ARG A 427 -34.40 -3.10 -5.27
C ARG A 427 -34.68 -2.93 -3.77
N ARG A 428 -35.65 -2.10 -3.41
CA ARG A 428 -36.09 -2.00 -2.00
C ARG A 428 -37.24 -2.97 -1.75
N TRP A 429 -36.97 -4.03 -1.00
CA TRP A 429 -37.96 -5.00 -0.57
C TRP A 429 -38.32 -4.75 0.90
N PRO A 430 -39.43 -4.04 1.21
CA PRO A 430 -39.92 -4.00 2.58
C PRO A 430 -40.48 -5.37 2.95
N ALA A 431 -40.51 -5.69 4.24
CA ALA A 431 -41.30 -6.82 4.70
C ALA A 431 -42.76 -6.69 4.22
N LEU A 432 -43.29 -7.74 3.60
CA LEU A 432 -44.65 -7.71 3.08
C LEU A 432 -45.67 -7.62 4.24
N PRO A 433 -46.85 -7.03 4.02
CA PRO A 433 -47.95 -7.15 4.96
C PRO A 433 -48.30 -8.64 5.15
N ALA A 434 -48.62 -9.02 6.37
CA ALA A 434 -49.16 -10.34 6.66
C ALA A 434 -50.61 -10.42 6.11
N ALA A 435 -50.76 -10.66 4.81
CA ALA A 435 -52.07 -10.73 4.16
C ALA A 435 -52.71 -12.12 4.38
N ASP A 436 -54.00 -12.17 4.70
CA ASP A 436 -54.76 -13.42 4.89
C ASP A 436 -54.97 -14.21 3.58
N THR A 437 -54.77 -13.57 2.42
CA THR A 437 -55.07 -14.14 1.09
C THR A 437 -53.83 -14.72 0.37
N ALA A 438 -52.65 -14.74 1.00
CA ALA A 438 -51.44 -15.25 0.38
C ALA A 438 -51.44 -16.79 0.35
N THR A 439 -50.94 -17.39 -0.74
CA THR A 439 -50.68 -18.83 -0.77
C THR A 439 -49.66 -19.18 0.31
N MET A 440 -50.02 -20.09 1.22
CA MET A 440 -49.17 -20.54 2.32
C MET A 440 -48.66 -21.96 2.04
N PRO A 441 -47.67 -22.12 1.12
CA PRO A 441 -47.09 -23.43 0.84
C PRO A 441 -46.40 -23.99 2.08
N LYS A 442 -46.22 -25.30 2.10
CA LYS A 442 -45.52 -25.92 3.22
C LYS A 442 -44.06 -25.49 3.27
N VAL A 443 -43.63 -25.03 4.44
CA VAL A 443 -42.24 -24.64 4.74
C VAL A 443 -41.58 -25.72 5.58
N SER A 444 -40.42 -26.22 5.16
CA SER A 444 -39.58 -27.10 5.98
C SER A 444 -38.43 -26.31 6.57
N LEU A 445 -38.41 -26.14 7.89
CA LEU A 445 -37.36 -25.41 8.60
C LEU A 445 -36.27 -26.37 9.04
N HIS A 446 -35.04 -26.16 8.57
CA HIS A 446 -33.87 -26.95 8.92
C HIS A 446 -33.08 -26.23 10.01
N LEU A 447 -32.97 -26.88 11.17
CA LEU A 447 -32.28 -26.38 12.36
C LEU A 447 -31.10 -27.31 12.70
N PRO A 448 -29.90 -27.09 12.11
CA PRO A 448 -28.71 -27.86 12.48
C PRO A 448 -28.21 -27.42 13.86
N ILE A 449 -27.87 -28.39 14.71
CA ILE A 449 -27.31 -28.15 16.06
C ILE A 449 -26.05 -29.00 16.26
N CYS A 450 -25.06 -28.46 16.97
CA CYS A 450 -23.80 -29.10 17.33
C CYS A 450 -23.23 -28.52 18.66
N ASN A 451 -23.42 -29.25 19.75
CA ASN A 451 -22.92 -28.95 21.10
C ASN A 451 -23.40 -27.62 21.73
N GLU A 452 -24.48 -26.99 21.24
CA GLU A 452 -25.03 -25.79 21.87
C GLU A 452 -25.69 -26.10 23.22
N PRO A 453 -25.74 -25.13 24.15
CA PRO A 453 -26.44 -25.31 25.42
C PRO A 453 -27.92 -25.70 25.19
N PRO A 454 -28.42 -26.77 25.82
CA PRO A 454 -29.78 -27.28 25.54
C PRO A 454 -30.87 -26.22 25.75
N GLN A 455 -30.68 -25.36 26.75
CA GLN A 455 -31.62 -24.28 27.06
C GLN A 455 -31.71 -23.23 25.97
N MET A 456 -30.60 -22.94 25.26
CA MET A 456 -30.59 -22.01 24.14
C MET A 456 -31.41 -22.56 22.98
N VAL A 457 -31.20 -23.83 22.63
CA VAL A 457 -31.93 -24.50 21.56
C VAL A 457 -33.43 -24.60 21.89
N ARG A 458 -33.79 -24.87 23.15
CA ARG A 458 -35.20 -24.86 23.60
C ARG A 458 -35.88 -23.52 23.35
N GLN A 459 -35.23 -22.40 23.68
CA GLN A 459 -35.80 -21.08 23.40
C GLN A 459 -36.04 -20.84 21.90
N THR A 460 -35.13 -21.30 21.05
CA THR A 460 -35.29 -21.24 19.59
C THR A 460 -36.47 -22.09 19.13
N LEU A 461 -36.62 -23.30 19.67
CA LEU A 461 -37.74 -24.19 19.36
C LEU A 461 -39.09 -23.62 19.83
N ASP A 462 -39.14 -23.02 21.02
CA ASP A 462 -40.32 -22.30 21.52
C ASP A 462 -40.70 -21.11 20.61
N ALA A 463 -39.71 -20.36 20.12
CA ALA A 463 -39.95 -19.26 19.19
C ALA A 463 -40.47 -19.75 17.82
N LEU A 464 -39.98 -20.90 17.34
CA LEU A 464 -40.48 -21.56 16.14
C LEU A 464 -41.90 -22.10 16.34
N ALA A 465 -42.23 -22.60 17.54
CA ALA A 465 -43.57 -23.09 17.86
C ALA A 465 -44.61 -21.96 17.90
N ALA A 466 -44.16 -20.73 18.17
CA ALA A 466 -44.99 -19.53 18.19
C ALA A 466 -45.17 -18.84 16.83
N LEU A 467 -44.71 -19.45 15.72
CA LEU A 467 -44.89 -18.90 14.39
C LEU A 467 -46.38 -18.78 14.01
N ASP A 468 -46.77 -17.62 13.49
CA ASP A 468 -48.09 -17.36 12.87
C ASP A 468 -48.08 -17.92 11.43
N TYR A 469 -47.95 -19.23 11.32
CA TYR A 469 -47.93 -19.97 10.07
C TYR A 469 -48.37 -21.41 10.33
N GLU A 470 -49.42 -21.89 9.68
CA GLU A 470 -49.96 -23.22 10.01
C GLU A 470 -49.17 -24.35 9.34
N ASN A 471 -48.82 -24.19 8.06
CA ASN A 471 -48.31 -25.24 7.20
C ASN A 471 -46.77 -25.32 7.22
N PHE A 472 -46.17 -25.78 8.32
CA PHE A 472 -44.73 -25.94 8.41
C PHE A 472 -44.32 -27.19 9.19
N GLU A 473 -43.07 -27.61 8.98
CA GLU A 473 -42.35 -28.57 9.82
C GLU A 473 -41.00 -27.99 10.25
N VAL A 474 -40.44 -28.55 11.31
CA VAL A 474 -39.09 -28.24 11.82
C VAL A 474 -38.30 -29.54 11.90
N LEU A 475 -37.19 -29.60 11.16
CA LEU A 475 -36.22 -30.69 11.20
C LEU A 475 -35.03 -30.24 12.03
N VAL A 476 -34.94 -30.76 13.25
CA VAL A 476 -33.82 -30.51 14.16
C VAL A 476 -32.78 -31.60 13.94
N VAL A 477 -31.60 -31.21 13.46
CA VAL A 477 -30.55 -32.16 13.08
C VAL A 477 -29.33 -31.92 13.96
N ASP A 478 -29.18 -32.77 14.98
CA ASP A 478 -27.99 -32.81 15.83
C ASP A 478 -26.86 -33.58 15.13
N ASN A 479 -25.75 -32.88 14.93
CA ASN A 479 -24.57 -33.46 14.30
C ASN A 479 -23.31 -33.17 15.10
N ASN A 480 -22.48 -34.19 15.29
CA ASN A 480 -21.19 -34.12 15.99
C ASN A 480 -21.27 -33.73 17.48
N THR A 481 -22.44 -33.80 18.10
CA THR A 481 -22.59 -33.81 19.57
C THR A 481 -22.37 -35.24 20.06
N THR A 482 -21.47 -35.44 21.02
CA THR A 482 -21.21 -36.78 21.58
C THR A 482 -21.75 -36.95 22.99
N ASP A 483 -22.09 -35.86 23.67
CA ASP A 483 -22.57 -35.88 25.04
C ASP A 483 -24.11 -35.98 25.07
N PRO A 484 -24.68 -37.09 25.58
CA PRO A 484 -26.14 -37.24 25.73
C PRO A 484 -26.79 -36.15 26.57
N ALA A 485 -26.09 -35.63 27.59
CA ALA A 485 -26.60 -34.56 28.44
C ALA A 485 -26.86 -33.24 27.67
N VAL A 486 -26.32 -33.11 26.46
CA VAL A 486 -26.51 -31.96 25.59
C VAL A 486 -27.65 -32.17 24.59
N TRP A 487 -27.73 -33.33 23.92
CA TRP A 487 -28.72 -33.52 22.84
C TRP A 487 -30.05 -34.14 23.30
N GLU A 488 -30.06 -35.02 24.31
CA GLU A 488 -31.29 -35.66 24.82
C GLU A 488 -32.32 -34.64 25.32
N PRO A 489 -31.93 -33.58 26.08
CA PRO A 489 -32.90 -32.61 26.58
C PRO A 489 -33.54 -31.75 25.47
N VAL A 490 -32.92 -31.70 24.29
CA VAL A 490 -33.47 -31.06 23.08
C VAL A 490 -34.44 -32.01 22.39
N ALA A 491 -34.09 -33.30 22.27
CA ALA A 491 -34.95 -34.33 21.70
C ALA A 491 -36.29 -34.46 22.45
N GLU A 492 -36.23 -34.49 23.80
CA GLU A 492 -37.40 -34.50 24.66
C GLU A 492 -38.30 -33.27 24.47
N HIS A 493 -37.68 -32.10 24.27
CA HIS A 493 -38.43 -30.87 24.05
C HIS A 493 -39.10 -30.86 22.66
N CYS A 494 -38.43 -31.36 21.62
CA CYS A 494 -39.06 -31.55 20.31
C CYS A 494 -40.29 -32.48 20.40
N ALA A 495 -40.17 -33.59 21.13
CA ALA A 495 -41.29 -34.51 21.36
C ALA A 495 -42.47 -33.83 22.06
N ARG A 496 -42.22 -32.92 23.01
CA ARG A 496 -43.27 -32.14 23.69
C ARG A 496 -43.95 -31.10 22.79
N LEU A 497 -43.22 -30.48 21.87
CA LEU A 497 -43.78 -29.51 20.92
C LEU A 497 -44.65 -30.16 19.84
N GLY A 498 -44.59 -31.49 19.72
CA GLY A 498 -45.50 -32.29 18.91
C GLY A 498 -44.97 -32.62 17.51
N PRO A 499 -45.82 -33.18 16.63
CA PRO A 499 -45.38 -33.85 15.40
C PRO A 499 -44.77 -32.93 14.34
N LYS A 500 -44.93 -31.60 14.46
CA LYS A 500 -44.27 -30.64 13.58
C LYS A 500 -42.76 -30.57 13.83
N PHE A 501 -42.26 -31.03 14.98
CA PHE A 501 -40.86 -30.97 15.38
C PHE A 501 -40.22 -32.36 15.34
N ARG A 502 -39.44 -32.63 14.30
CA ARG A 502 -38.76 -33.92 14.08
C ARG A 502 -37.29 -33.79 14.43
N PHE A 503 -36.83 -34.61 15.38
CA PHE A 503 -35.45 -34.59 15.86
C PHE A 503 -34.65 -35.77 15.30
N PHE A 504 -33.42 -35.50 14.85
CA PHE A 504 -32.48 -36.48 14.33
C PHE A 504 -31.12 -36.32 15.00
N HIS A 505 -30.61 -37.38 15.62
CA HIS A 505 -29.24 -37.43 16.14
C HIS A 505 -28.36 -38.27 15.22
N LEU A 506 -27.36 -37.65 14.61
CA LEU A 506 -26.48 -38.29 13.61
C LEU A 506 -25.16 -38.80 14.19
N GLY A 507 -24.86 -38.52 15.46
CA GLY A 507 -23.56 -38.80 16.06
C GLY A 507 -22.42 -38.12 15.28
N ARG A 508 -21.34 -38.84 14.97
CA ARG A 508 -20.24 -38.30 14.15
C ARG A 508 -20.62 -38.29 12.67
N TRP A 509 -20.82 -37.10 12.11
CA TRP A 509 -21.32 -36.91 10.75
C TRP A 509 -20.37 -36.05 9.88
N PRO A 510 -20.04 -36.49 8.65
CA PRO A 510 -19.14 -35.74 7.75
C PRO A 510 -19.79 -34.45 7.23
N GLY A 511 -18.97 -33.51 6.74
CA GLY A 511 -19.45 -32.29 6.10
C GLY A 511 -19.99 -31.21 7.06
N PHE A 512 -19.90 -31.42 8.39
CA PHE A 512 -20.35 -30.47 9.41
C PHE A 512 -21.77 -29.93 9.13
N LYS A 513 -22.00 -28.62 9.19
CA LYS A 513 -23.31 -27.99 8.96
C LYS A 513 -23.86 -28.31 7.56
N ALA A 514 -23.04 -28.19 6.51
CA ALA A 514 -23.45 -28.55 5.15
C ALA A 514 -23.93 -30.02 5.04
N GLY A 515 -23.22 -30.94 5.71
CA GLY A 515 -23.60 -32.35 5.76
C GLY A 515 -24.90 -32.60 6.51
N ALA A 516 -25.16 -31.88 7.60
CA ALA A 516 -26.42 -31.92 8.33
C ALA A 516 -27.58 -31.36 7.50
N LEU A 517 -27.38 -30.26 6.77
CA LEU A 517 -28.39 -29.67 5.89
C LEU A 517 -28.70 -30.57 4.67
N ASN A 518 -27.70 -31.25 4.10
CA ASN A 518 -27.93 -32.26 3.06
C ASN A 518 -28.69 -33.50 3.60
N PHE A 519 -28.53 -33.84 4.88
CA PHE A 519 -29.37 -34.85 5.54
C PHE A 519 -30.81 -34.33 5.70
N ALA A 520 -30.99 -33.13 6.27
CA ALA A 520 -32.31 -32.51 6.45
C ALA A 520 -33.09 -32.37 5.12
N LEU A 521 -32.41 -32.04 4.02
CA LEU A 521 -33.03 -31.95 2.70
C LEU A 521 -33.62 -33.28 2.22
N ARG A 522 -33.00 -34.42 2.55
CA ARG A 522 -33.52 -35.76 2.21
C ARG A 522 -34.73 -36.13 3.07
N GLU A 523 -34.76 -35.67 4.31
CA GLU A 523 -35.84 -35.93 5.28
C GLU A 523 -37.01 -34.94 5.16
N THR A 524 -36.88 -33.93 4.30
CA THR A 524 -37.89 -32.89 4.06
C THR A 524 -39.17 -33.49 3.52
N ALA A 525 -40.30 -33.06 4.07
CA ALA A 525 -41.63 -33.50 3.63
C ALA A 525 -41.80 -33.31 2.10
N PRO A 526 -42.30 -34.31 1.36
CA PRO A 526 -42.39 -34.25 -0.10
C PRO A 526 -43.22 -33.06 -0.64
N ASP A 527 -44.20 -32.60 0.15
CA ASP A 527 -45.10 -31.49 -0.16
C ASP A 527 -44.53 -30.10 0.23
N ALA A 528 -43.35 -30.03 0.87
CA ALA A 528 -42.68 -28.77 1.16
C ALA A 528 -42.16 -28.11 -0.12
N ALA A 529 -42.53 -26.85 -0.35
CA ALA A 529 -42.09 -26.06 -1.51
C ALA A 529 -40.98 -25.04 -1.17
N VAL A 530 -40.83 -24.71 0.12
CA VAL A 530 -39.86 -23.74 0.63
C VAL A 530 -39.06 -24.39 1.77
N ILE A 531 -37.75 -24.19 1.75
CA ILE A 531 -36.82 -24.64 2.79
C ILE A 531 -36.32 -23.42 3.54
N GLY A 532 -36.54 -23.37 4.86
CA GLY A 532 -35.92 -22.36 5.71
C GLY A 532 -34.69 -22.91 6.41
N VAL A 533 -33.66 -22.09 6.59
CA VAL A 533 -32.50 -22.44 7.42
C VAL A 533 -32.34 -21.39 8.50
N LEU A 534 -32.23 -21.88 9.74
CA LEU A 534 -32.08 -21.08 10.94
C LEU A 534 -30.92 -21.65 11.79
N ASP A 535 -30.16 -20.78 12.42
CA ASP A 535 -29.20 -21.18 13.45
C ASP A 535 -29.89 -21.45 14.80
N SER A 536 -29.28 -22.31 15.60
CA SER A 536 -29.79 -22.84 16.86
C SER A 536 -30.02 -21.80 17.97
N ASP A 537 -29.53 -20.57 17.79
CA ASP A 537 -29.53 -19.48 18.76
C ASP A 537 -30.50 -18.33 18.43
N TYR A 538 -31.22 -18.41 17.31
CA TYR A 538 -32.10 -17.35 16.83
C TYR A 538 -33.52 -17.42 17.38
N LEU A 539 -33.96 -16.33 18.00
CA LEU A 539 -35.38 -16.12 18.30
C LEU A 539 -36.04 -15.39 17.14
N VAL A 540 -36.91 -16.09 16.42
CA VAL A 540 -37.67 -15.52 15.29
C VAL A 540 -38.89 -14.75 15.77
N ARG A 541 -39.33 -13.78 14.96
CA ARG A 541 -40.64 -13.16 15.15
C ARG A 541 -41.75 -14.11 14.70
N PRO A 542 -42.91 -14.12 15.39
CA PRO A 542 -44.06 -14.92 14.98
C PRO A 542 -44.48 -14.72 13.52
N ASP A 543 -44.37 -13.49 13.02
CA ASP A 543 -44.79 -13.11 11.66
C ASP A 543 -43.72 -13.35 10.58
N TRP A 544 -42.58 -13.99 10.89
CA TRP A 544 -41.46 -14.14 9.95
C TRP A 544 -41.84 -14.84 8.65
N LEU A 545 -42.40 -16.04 8.71
CA LEU A 545 -42.77 -16.80 7.50
C LEU A 545 -43.84 -16.08 6.69
N ARG A 546 -44.86 -15.55 7.37
CA ARG A 546 -45.99 -14.86 6.76
C ARG A 546 -45.57 -13.61 5.97
N ARG A 547 -44.47 -12.97 6.35
CA ARG A 547 -43.94 -11.78 5.66
C ARG A 547 -42.91 -12.09 4.57
N MET A 548 -42.26 -13.25 4.63
CA MET A 548 -41.15 -13.59 3.74
C MET A 548 -41.52 -14.62 2.67
N VAL A 549 -42.40 -15.58 2.98
CA VAL A 549 -42.86 -16.60 2.02
C VAL A 549 -43.56 -16.00 0.79
N PRO A 550 -44.38 -14.95 0.88
CA PRO A 550 -45.07 -14.42 -0.31
C PRO A 550 -44.14 -13.86 -1.40
N PHE A 551 -42.85 -13.62 -1.12
CA PHE A 551 -41.89 -13.28 -2.18
C PHE A 551 -41.71 -14.42 -3.20
N PHE A 552 -42.02 -15.67 -2.84
CA PHE A 552 -41.97 -16.81 -3.76
C PHE A 552 -43.15 -16.88 -4.74
N ASP A 553 -44.14 -16.00 -4.63
CA ASP A 553 -45.16 -15.82 -5.68
C ASP A 553 -44.52 -15.32 -6.98
N ARG A 554 -43.34 -14.71 -6.88
CA ARG A 554 -42.47 -14.39 -8.02
C ARG A 554 -41.65 -15.63 -8.41
N PRO A 555 -41.89 -16.24 -9.58
CA PRO A 555 -41.24 -17.49 -9.97
C PRO A 555 -39.73 -17.37 -10.11
N GLU A 556 -39.19 -16.18 -10.38
CA GLU A 556 -37.76 -15.91 -10.48
C GLU A 556 -37.02 -15.87 -9.14
N VAL A 557 -37.72 -15.74 -8.01
CA VAL A 557 -37.10 -15.67 -6.67
C VAL A 557 -36.67 -17.08 -6.24
N GLY A 558 -35.35 -17.25 -6.06
CA GLY A 558 -34.75 -18.49 -5.57
C GLY A 558 -34.56 -18.50 -4.07
N PHE A 559 -34.26 -17.35 -3.45
CA PHE A 559 -34.17 -17.25 -1.99
C PHE A 559 -34.44 -15.84 -1.47
N THR A 560 -34.85 -15.79 -0.20
CA THR A 560 -35.04 -14.56 0.57
C THR A 560 -34.12 -14.58 1.79
N GLN A 561 -33.51 -13.45 2.14
CA GLN A 561 -32.58 -13.32 3.25
C GLN A 561 -33.00 -12.13 4.12
N SER A 562 -33.07 -12.35 5.44
CA SER A 562 -33.16 -11.28 6.44
C SER A 562 -31.76 -10.98 7.03
N PRO A 563 -31.51 -9.80 7.62
CA PRO A 563 -30.26 -9.52 8.33
C PRO A 563 -30.02 -10.54 9.45
N GLN A 564 -28.74 -10.79 9.74
CA GLN A 564 -28.36 -11.30 11.05
C GLN A 564 -28.44 -10.13 12.03
N ASP A 565 -29.33 -10.25 13.02
CA ASP A 565 -29.51 -9.27 14.09
C ASP A 565 -29.33 -9.96 15.43
N TYR A 566 -29.03 -9.19 16.49
CA TYR A 566 -28.53 -9.74 17.75
C TYR A 566 -29.25 -9.13 18.95
N ARG A 567 -29.54 -9.97 19.96
CA ARG A 567 -30.28 -9.56 21.17
C ARG A 567 -29.39 -9.14 22.33
N ASP A 568 -28.11 -9.50 22.30
CA ASP A 568 -27.15 -9.42 23.40
C ASP A 568 -26.11 -8.30 23.26
N GLY A 569 -26.26 -7.40 22.28
CA GLY A 569 -25.35 -6.27 22.08
C GLY A 569 -25.29 -5.25 23.23
N HIS A 570 -26.16 -5.39 24.23
CA HIS A 570 -26.20 -4.57 25.43
C HIS A 570 -25.51 -5.21 26.64
N GLU A 571 -25.08 -6.47 26.56
CA GLU A 571 -24.52 -7.25 27.68
C GLU A 571 -23.06 -6.90 28.03
N GLY A 572 -22.48 -5.87 27.39
CA GLY A 572 -21.14 -5.38 27.70
C GLY A 572 -20.55 -4.53 26.57
N TRP A 573 -19.41 -3.89 26.84
CA TRP A 573 -18.73 -3.06 25.84
C TRP A 573 -18.23 -3.87 24.64
N PHE A 574 -17.70 -5.08 24.88
CA PHE A 574 -17.23 -5.97 23.82
C PHE A 574 -18.36 -6.32 22.83
N LYS A 575 -19.50 -6.79 23.34
CA LYS A 575 -20.69 -7.10 22.53
C LYS A 575 -21.28 -5.84 21.85
N ARG A 576 -21.26 -4.68 22.51
CA ARG A 576 -21.67 -3.41 21.88
C ARG A 576 -20.80 -3.04 20.69
N ILE A 577 -19.48 -3.19 20.81
CA ILE A 577 -18.54 -2.91 19.72
C ILE A 577 -18.80 -3.83 18.52
N MET A 578 -18.93 -5.14 18.76
CA MET A 578 -19.25 -6.12 17.70
C MET A 578 -20.60 -5.84 17.03
N PHE A 579 -21.63 -5.50 17.81
CA PHE A 579 -22.95 -5.16 17.28
C PHE A 579 -22.87 -4.04 16.23
N TRP A 580 -22.13 -2.97 16.55
CA TRP A 580 -22.00 -1.84 15.64
C TRP A 580 -21.09 -2.14 14.45
N GLU A 581 -20.07 -2.98 14.60
CA GLU A 581 -19.28 -3.49 13.46
C GLU A 581 -20.18 -4.27 12.47
N TYR A 582 -20.99 -5.20 12.98
CA TYR A 582 -21.94 -5.96 12.17
C TYR A 582 -23.02 -5.09 11.52
N ALA A 583 -23.51 -4.07 12.23
CA ALA A 583 -24.55 -3.19 11.72
C ALA A 583 -24.17 -2.51 10.38
N GLY A 584 -22.89 -2.16 10.18
CA GLY A 584 -22.42 -1.57 8.93
C GLY A 584 -22.62 -2.49 7.74
N PHE A 585 -22.28 -3.77 7.89
CA PHE A 585 -22.44 -4.76 6.83
C PHE A 585 -23.92 -5.03 6.49
N PHE A 586 -24.77 -5.26 7.49
CA PHE A 586 -26.18 -5.60 7.23
C PHE A 586 -27.04 -4.38 6.83
N LYS A 587 -26.79 -3.19 7.39
CA LYS A 587 -27.61 -2.00 7.11
C LYS A 587 -27.12 -1.16 5.93
N ALA A 588 -25.83 -1.25 5.58
CA ALA A 588 -25.27 -0.55 4.41
C ALA A 588 -24.82 -1.53 3.33
N GLY A 589 -23.86 -2.42 3.63
CA GLY A 589 -23.24 -3.30 2.64
C GLY A 589 -24.24 -4.19 1.91
N MET A 590 -25.07 -4.93 2.65
CA MET A 590 -26.07 -5.85 2.08
C MET A 590 -27.17 -5.14 1.29
N VAL A 591 -27.58 -3.96 1.74
CA VAL A 591 -28.52 -3.10 1.01
C VAL A 591 -27.93 -2.68 -0.33
N THR A 592 -26.67 -2.24 -0.34
CA THR A 592 -25.95 -1.86 -1.57
C THR A 592 -25.78 -3.06 -2.52
N ARG A 593 -25.44 -4.24 -2.00
CA ARG A 593 -25.35 -5.47 -2.82
C ARG A 593 -26.71 -5.89 -3.40
N ASN A 594 -27.79 -5.69 -2.65
CA ASN A 594 -29.14 -6.07 -3.07
C ASN A 594 -29.58 -5.29 -4.32
N GLU A 595 -29.12 -4.05 -4.49
CA GLU A 595 -29.35 -3.24 -5.70
C GLU A 595 -28.93 -3.93 -7.00
N ARG A 596 -28.01 -4.91 -6.91
CA ARG A 596 -27.46 -5.66 -8.04
C ARG A 596 -27.78 -7.15 -8.01
N ASN A 597 -28.73 -7.58 -7.19
CA ASN A 597 -29.04 -9.00 -7.00
C ASN A 597 -27.77 -9.80 -6.62
N ALA A 598 -26.94 -9.24 -5.74
CA ALA A 598 -25.59 -9.75 -5.43
C ALA A 598 -25.35 -9.94 -3.92
N ILE A 599 -26.44 -10.18 -3.18
CA ILE A 599 -26.39 -10.41 -1.74
C ILE A 599 -25.63 -11.69 -1.40
N ILE A 600 -25.00 -11.70 -0.22
CA ILE A 600 -24.39 -12.90 0.31
C ILE A 600 -25.44 -13.59 1.18
N GLN A 601 -25.63 -14.89 1.00
CA GLN A 601 -26.50 -15.69 1.87
C GLN A 601 -25.72 -16.03 3.15
N HIS A 602 -26.32 -15.84 4.32
CA HIS A 602 -25.60 -15.82 5.61
C HIS A 602 -25.82 -17.07 6.48
N GLY A 603 -26.31 -18.16 5.91
CA GLY A 603 -26.45 -19.45 6.58
C GLY A 603 -27.56 -19.56 7.63
N THR A 604 -28.27 -18.46 7.93
CA THR A 604 -29.41 -18.37 8.85
C THR A 604 -30.39 -17.31 8.36
N MET A 605 -31.60 -17.28 8.93
CA MET A 605 -32.66 -16.33 8.58
C MET A 605 -32.93 -16.25 7.06
N THR A 606 -32.84 -17.41 6.40
CA THR A 606 -33.02 -17.56 4.96
C THR A 606 -34.18 -18.49 4.65
N LEU A 607 -34.91 -18.20 3.58
CA LEU A 607 -35.87 -19.11 2.96
C LEU A 607 -35.44 -19.33 1.51
N ILE A 608 -35.53 -20.56 1.03
CA ILE A 608 -35.02 -20.99 -0.26
C ILE A 608 -36.12 -21.79 -0.96
N ARG A 609 -36.37 -21.49 -2.24
CA ARG A 609 -37.27 -22.28 -3.07
C ARG A 609 -36.68 -23.69 -3.22
N ARG A 610 -37.44 -24.73 -2.88
CA ARG A 610 -36.95 -26.12 -2.92
C ARG A 610 -36.41 -26.50 -4.30
N SER A 611 -37.15 -26.19 -5.36
CA SER A 611 -36.73 -26.50 -6.72
C SER A 611 -35.42 -25.81 -7.12
N ALA A 612 -35.14 -24.62 -6.57
CA ALA A 612 -33.88 -23.92 -6.79
C ALA A 612 -32.73 -24.61 -6.04
N LEU A 613 -32.97 -25.04 -4.79
CA LEU A 613 -31.99 -25.75 -3.97
C LEU A 613 -31.63 -27.12 -4.57
N GLU A 614 -32.63 -27.91 -4.97
CA GLU A 614 -32.42 -29.21 -5.61
C GLU A 614 -31.75 -29.08 -6.98
N GLY A 615 -32.14 -28.06 -7.77
CA GLY A 615 -31.48 -27.75 -9.05
C GLY A 615 -30.01 -27.30 -8.90
N ALA A 616 -29.60 -26.84 -7.72
CA ALA A 616 -28.22 -26.49 -7.39
C ALA A 616 -27.36 -27.67 -6.92
N ALA A 617 -27.93 -28.87 -6.82
CA ALA A 617 -27.21 -30.05 -6.37
C ALA A 617 -26.14 -30.49 -7.37
N VAL A 618 -24.95 -30.78 -6.85
CA VAL A 618 -23.83 -31.40 -7.58
C VAL A 618 -23.48 -32.67 -6.83
N ASP A 619 -23.38 -33.79 -7.54
CA ASP A 619 -23.15 -35.13 -6.95
C ASP A 619 -24.17 -35.48 -5.84
N GLY A 620 -25.43 -35.08 -6.04
CA GLY A 620 -26.53 -35.30 -5.09
C GLY A 620 -26.50 -34.41 -3.84
N LYS A 621 -25.63 -33.38 -3.80
CA LYS A 621 -25.48 -32.48 -2.65
C LYS A 621 -25.77 -31.03 -3.05
N ALA A 622 -26.79 -30.44 -2.43
CA ALA A 622 -27.12 -29.02 -2.64
C ALA A 622 -26.18 -28.09 -1.87
N TRP A 623 -25.86 -28.43 -0.62
CA TRP A 623 -24.92 -27.69 0.22
C TRP A 623 -23.49 -28.17 0.01
N ALA A 624 -22.57 -27.26 -0.27
CA ALA A 624 -21.19 -27.58 -0.60
C ALA A 624 -20.35 -27.94 0.65
N GLU A 625 -20.18 -29.24 0.91
CA GLU A 625 -19.37 -29.74 2.04
C GLU A 625 -17.86 -29.43 1.94
N TRP A 626 -17.37 -29.04 0.77
CA TRP A 626 -15.97 -28.65 0.57
C TRP A 626 -15.67 -27.21 1.01
N CYS A 627 -16.70 -26.37 1.15
CA CYS A 627 -16.59 -24.97 1.53
C CYS A 627 -17.04 -24.78 2.98
N ILE A 628 -16.26 -24.05 3.78
CA ILE A 628 -16.65 -23.73 5.18
C ILE A 628 -17.72 -22.62 5.29
N CYS A 629 -17.99 -21.95 4.16
CA CYS A 629 -19.06 -20.98 3.96
C CYS A 629 -20.01 -21.53 2.88
N GLU A 630 -20.60 -22.69 3.18
CA GLU A 630 -21.54 -23.39 2.30
C GLU A 630 -22.74 -22.53 1.91
N ASP A 631 -23.07 -21.57 2.77
CA ASP A 631 -24.14 -20.59 2.63
C ASP A 631 -23.88 -19.60 1.49
N SER A 632 -22.76 -18.89 1.57
CA SER A 632 -22.32 -17.90 0.60
C SER A 632 -22.04 -18.56 -0.75
N GLU A 633 -21.53 -19.80 -0.73
CA GLU A 633 -21.34 -20.62 -1.93
C GLU A 633 -22.68 -20.98 -2.59
N LEU A 634 -23.68 -21.40 -1.81
CA LEU A 634 -25.02 -21.69 -2.32
C LEU A 634 -25.66 -20.45 -2.94
N GLY A 635 -25.61 -19.30 -2.26
CA GLY A 635 -26.13 -18.04 -2.80
C GLY A 635 -25.54 -17.71 -4.16
N LEU A 636 -24.23 -17.89 -4.33
CA LEU A 636 -23.55 -17.71 -5.62
C LEU A 636 -24.01 -18.72 -6.68
N LYS A 637 -24.15 -20.01 -6.33
CA LYS A 637 -24.66 -21.04 -7.26
C LYS A 637 -26.06 -20.72 -7.76
N LEU A 638 -26.96 -20.34 -6.87
CA LEU A 638 -28.34 -19.99 -7.23
C LEU A 638 -28.36 -18.80 -8.21
N MET A 639 -27.56 -17.76 -7.96
CA MET A 639 -27.44 -16.63 -8.89
C MET A 639 -26.87 -17.03 -10.25
N ARG A 640 -25.91 -17.97 -10.28
CA ARG A 640 -25.35 -18.50 -11.54
C ARG A 640 -26.37 -19.27 -12.38
N GLN A 641 -27.38 -19.83 -11.74
CA GLN A 641 -28.51 -20.48 -12.39
C GLN A 641 -29.62 -19.50 -12.80
N GLY A 642 -29.43 -18.20 -12.57
CA GLY A 642 -30.37 -17.15 -12.94
C GLY A 642 -31.41 -16.81 -11.88
N TRP A 643 -31.34 -17.40 -10.68
CA TRP A 643 -32.28 -17.09 -9.60
C TRP A 643 -32.06 -15.68 -9.02
N GLU A 644 -33.18 -15.05 -8.68
CA GLU A 644 -33.21 -13.78 -7.98
C GLU A 644 -33.17 -13.97 -6.47
N ALA A 645 -32.38 -13.13 -5.81
CA ALA A 645 -32.27 -13.05 -4.37
C ALA A 645 -32.98 -11.79 -3.86
N VAL A 646 -33.75 -11.97 -2.78
CA VAL A 646 -34.47 -10.89 -2.10
C VAL A 646 -33.84 -10.65 -0.74
N TYR A 647 -33.43 -9.42 -0.46
CA TYR A 647 -32.98 -9.01 0.87
C TYR A 647 -33.99 -8.05 1.49
N VAL A 648 -34.52 -8.44 2.66
CA VAL A 648 -35.42 -7.61 3.47
C VAL A 648 -34.62 -7.09 4.66
N PRO A 649 -34.41 -5.76 4.81
CA PRO A 649 -33.54 -5.19 5.84
C PRO A 649 -34.18 -5.17 7.24
N ASP A 650 -35.43 -5.60 7.37
CA ASP A 650 -36.14 -5.70 8.63
C ASP A 650 -35.63 -6.88 9.47
N SER A 651 -35.46 -6.66 10.77
CA SER A 651 -35.09 -7.72 11.71
C SER A 651 -36.27 -8.68 11.93
N MET A 652 -36.11 -9.91 11.41
CA MET A 652 -37.08 -11.00 11.52
C MET A 652 -36.75 -12.02 12.60
N GLY A 653 -35.54 -11.97 13.14
CA GLY A 653 -35.10 -12.82 14.24
C GLY A 653 -33.78 -12.31 14.80
N ARG A 654 -33.48 -12.67 16.05
CA ARG A 654 -32.28 -12.21 16.76
C ARG A 654 -31.53 -13.37 17.40
N GLY A 655 -30.28 -13.55 17.00
CA GLY A 655 -29.33 -14.50 17.58
C GLY A 655 -28.50 -13.90 18.71
N VAL A 656 -27.41 -14.59 19.07
CA VAL A 656 -26.40 -14.12 20.04
C VAL A 656 -25.04 -13.94 19.37
N MET A 657 -24.23 -13.04 19.90
CA MET A 657 -22.85 -12.82 19.43
C MET A 657 -21.86 -13.67 20.21
N PRO A 658 -20.63 -13.86 19.69
CA PRO A 658 -19.56 -14.51 20.44
C PRO A 658 -19.34 -13.86 21.81
N ASP A 659 -19.10 -14.67 22.85
CA ASP A 659 -18.91 -14.14 24.21
C ASP A 659 -17.50 -13.61 24.47
N ASP A 660 -16.51 -14.06 23.69
CA ASP A 660 -15.11 -13.67 23.86
C ASP A 660 -14.41 -13.35 22.52
N PHE A 661 -13.22 -12.73 22.64
CA PHE A 661 -12.45 -12.30 21.49
C PHE A 661 -11.88 -13.47 20.66
N ALA A 662 -11.60 -14.62 21.27
CA ALA A 662 -11.12 -15.80 20.54
C ALA A 662 -12.21 -16.38 19.63
N ALA A 663 -13.45 -16.46 20.14
CA ALA A 663 -14.62 -16.89 19.39
C ALA A 663 -14.94 -15.91 18.26
N TYR A 664 -14.85 -14.59 18.50
CA TYR A 664 -15.03 -13.57 17.47
C TYR A 664 -14.00 -13.70 16.33
N ARG A 665 -12.71 -13.81 16.69
CA ARG A 665 -11.63 -14.03 15.70
C ARG A 665 -11.83 -15.30 14.90
N LYS A 666 -12.21 -16.39 15.56
CA LYS A 666 -12.44 -17.68 14.92
C LYS A 666 -13.60 -17.64 13.93
N GLN A 667 -14.68 -16.93 14.27
CA GLN A 667 -15.79 -16.70 13.35
C GLN A 667 -15.33 -15.94 12.10
N ARG A 668 -14.65 -14.79 12.30
CA ARG A 668 -14.19 -13.98 11.17
C ARG A 668 -13.13 -14.68 10.31
N HIS A 669 -12.24 -15.44 10.93
CA HIS A 669 -11.26 -16.28 10.23
C HIS A 669 -11.93 -17.27 9.29
N ARG A 670 -12.99 -17.97 9.75
CA ARG A 670 -13.74 -18.91 8.91
C ARG A 670 -14.33 -18.23 7.68
N TRP A 671 -14.94 -17.04 7.86
CA TRP A 671 -15.54 -16.30 6.76
C TRP A 671 -14.52 -15.88 5.71
N ALA A 672 -13.40 -15.31 6.16
CA ALA A 672 -12.31 -14.91 5.27
C ALA A 672 -11.68 -16.09 4.52
N PHE A 673 -11.44 -17.21 5.23
CA PHE A 673 -10.96 -18.44 4.62
C PHE A 673 -11.95 -19.00 3.59
N GLY A 674 -13.24 -19.02 3.93
CA GLY A 674 -14.32 -19.50 3.07
C GLY A 674 -14.48 -18.67 1.79
N ALA A 675 -14.37 -17.34 1.86
CA ALA A 675 -14.39 -16.52 0.65
C ALA A 675 -13.25 -16.87 -0.31
N VAL A 676 -12.03 -17.15 0.18
CA VAL A 676 -10.94 -17.60 -0.68
C VAL A 676 -11.25 -18.96 -1.32
N GLN A 677 -11.87 -19.89 -0.57
CA GLN A 677 -12.34 -21.16 -1.13
C GLN A 677 -13.37 -20.92 -2.26
N ILE A 678 -14.34 -20.02 -2.06
CA ILE A 678 -15.36 -19.71 -3.08
C ILE A 678 -14.72 -19.06 -4.30
N VAL A 679 -13.82 -18.08 -4.13
CA VAL A 679 -13.10 -17.47 -5.25
C VAL A 679 -12.34 -18.52 -6.05
N LYS A 680 -11.65 -19.46 -5.38
CA LYS A 680 -10.92 -20.55 -6.06
C LYS A 680 -11.87 -21.55 -6.74
N GLY A 681 -12.96 -21.92 -6.10
CA GLY A 681 -13.96 -22.86 -6.66
C GLY A 681 -14.72 -22.30 -7.85
N HIS A 682 -14.96 -20.98 -7.88
CA HIS A 682 -15.75 -20.30 -8.90
C HIS A 682 -14.96 -19.30 -9.74
N TRP A 683 -13.63 -19.38 -9.77
CA TRP A 683 -12.76 -18.37 -10.40
C TRP A 683 -13.10 -18.11 -11.87
N ARG A 684 -13.51 -19.15 -12.62
CA ARG A 684 -13.94 -19.02 -14.01
C ARG A 684 -15.16 -18.12 -14.14
N ALA A 685 -16.17 -18.27 -13.29
CA ALA A 685 -17.38 -17.43 -13.35
C ALA A 685 -17.12 -16.00 -12.84
N LEU A 686 -16.24 -15.87 -11.84
CA LEU A 686 -15.94 -14.61 -11.17
C LEU A 686 -14.95 -13.72 -11.94
N LEU A 687 -13.95 -14.30 -12.61
CA LEU A 687 -12.86 -13.54 -13.24
C LEU A 687 -12.90 -13.56 -14.77
N ASN A 688 -13.58 -14.51 -15.40
CA ASN A 688 -13.71 -14.52 -16.87
C ASN A 688 -14.77 -13.49 -17.32
N PRO A 689 -14.40 -12.41 -18.03
CA PRO A 689 -15.38 -11.42 -18.50
C PRO A 689 -16.40 -11.99 -19.49
N PHE A 690 -16.07 -13.09 -20.17
CA PHE A 690 -16.91 -13.73 -21.20
C PHE A 690 -17.95 -14.70 -20.64
N ASP A 691 -17.81 -15.16 -19.38
CA ASP A 691 -18.83 -15.97 -18.72
C ASP A 691 -20.10 -15.14 -18.51
N ARG A 692 -21.28 -15.69 -18.85
CA ARG A 692 -22.58 -14.99 -18.75
C ARG A 692 -23.49 -15.52 -17.64
N SER A 693 -23.03 -16.49 -16.85
CA SER A 693 -23.79 -17.05 -15.72
C SER A 693 -24.05 -16.02 -14.62
N LEU A 694 -23.17 -15.03 -14.48
CA LEU A 694 -23.35 -13.90 -13.57
C LEU A 694 -23.50 -12.60 -14.36
N THR A 695 -24.37 -11.72 -13.87
CA THR A 695 -24.41 -10.34 -14.34
C THR A 695 -23.12 -9.61 -13.96
N GLN A 696 -22.80 -8.53 -14.67
CA GLN A 696 -21.63 -7.70 -14.35
C GLN A 696 -21.71 -7.11 -12.93
N GLY A 697 -22.92 -6.78 -12.46
CA GLY A 697 -23.14 -6.29 -11.09
C GLY A 697 -22.84 -7.35 -10.04
N GLN A 698 -23.35 -8.57 -10.22
CA GLN A 698 -23.06 -9.71 -9.34
C GLN A 698 -21.56 -9.99 -9.28
N ARG A 699 -20.91 -10.14 -10.44
CA ARG A 699 -19.47 -10.37 -10.53
C ARG A 699 -18.68 -9.31 -9.76
N PHE A 700 -19.02 -8.04 -9.99
CA PHE A 700 -18.38 -6.92 -9.32
C PHE A 700 -18.50 -7.02 -7.79
N HIS A 701 -19.70 -7.19 -7.24
CA HIS A 701 -19.87 -7.22 -5.78
C HIS A 701 -19.23 -8.45 -5.12
N PHE A 702 -19.23 -9.62 -5.77
CA PHE A 702 -18.53 -10.79 -5.22
C PHE A 702 -17.01 -10.60 -5.22
N VAL A 703 -16.42 -10.14 -6.33
CA VAL A 703 -14.97 -9.92 -6.41
C VAL A 703 -14.55 -8.73 -5.53
N MET A 704 -15.14 -7.56 -5.76
CA MET A 704 -14.74 -6.32 -5.08
C MET A 704 -15.17 -6.28 -3.62
N GLY A 705 -16.28 -6.93 -3.27
CA GLY A 705 -16.73 -6.97 -1.88
C GLY A 705 -15.91 -7.88 -0.97
N TRP A 706 -15.14 -8.83 -1.52
CA TRP A 706 -14.14 -9.58 -0.76
C TRP A 706 -12.72 -8.99 -0.88
N MET A 707 -12.50 -8.06 -1.81
CA MET A 707 -11.21 -7.39 -2.01
C MET A 707 -10.63 -6.76 -0.74
N PRO A 708 -11.42 -6.13 0.16
CA PRO A 708 -10.89 -5.62 1.43
C PRO A 708 -10.13 -6.67 2.26
N TRP A 709 -10.58 -7.93 2.27
CA TRP A 709 -9.90 -9.02 3.00
C TRP A 709 -8.56 -9.39 2.36
N PHE A 710 -8.45 -9.34 1.03
CA PHE A 710 -7.17 -9.48 0.33
C PHE A 710 -6.26 -8.27 0.60
N GLY A 711 -6.83 -7.09 0.77
CA GLY A 711 -6.12 -5.89 1.23
C GLY A 711 -5.51 -6.07 2.61
N ASP A 712 -6.22 -6.69 3.56
CA ASP A 712 -5.69 -7.00 4.90
C ASP A 712 -4.52 -7.99 4.83
N ALA A 713 -4.60 -8.99 3.93
CA ALA A 713 -3.52 -9.94 3.70
C ALA A 713 -2.26 -9.27 3.11
N LEU A 714 -2.45 -8.37 2.15
CA LEU A 714 -1.38 -7.56 1.58
C LEU A 714 -0.78 -6.60 2.62
N GLY A 715 -1.63 -5.96 3.43
CA GLY A 715 -1.21 -5.11 4.55
C GLY A 715 -0.30 -5.85 5.53
N LEU A 716 -0.62 -7.11 5.86
CA LEU A 716 0.25 -7.95 6.70
C LEU A 716 1.63 -8.19 6.05
N ALA A 717 1.68 -8.43 4.74
CA ALA A 717 2.95 -8.58 4.03
C ALA A 717 3.78 -7.27 4.06
N PHE A 718 3.12 -6.12 3.92
CA PHE A 718 3.78 -4.81 4.05
C PHE A 718 4.25 -4.51 5.46
N VAL A 719 3.54 -4.92 6.50
CA VAL A 719 3.99 -4.78 7.89
C VAL A 719 5.27 -5.58 8.10
N ILE A 720 5.31 -6.83 7.64
CA ILE A 720 6.51 -7.68 7.75
C ILE A 720 7.68 -7.05 6.96
N GLY A 721 7.45 -6.68 5.70
CA GLY A 721 8.46 -6.03 4.87
C GLY A 721 8.95 -4.69 5.44
N GLY A 722 8.04 -3.88 5.99
CA GLY A 722 8.33 -2.60 6.62
C GLY A 722 9.14 -2.76 7.91
N LEU A 723 8.90 -3.81 8.71
CA LEU A 723 9.72 -4.14 9.87
C LEU A 723 11.15 -4.53 9.45
N PHE A 724 11.30 -5.37 8.43
CA PHE A 724 12.62 -5.70 7.87
C PHE A 724 13.32 -4.45 7.33
N TRP A 725 12.61 -3.62 6.56
CA TRP A 725 13.16 -2.37 6.03
C TRP A 725 13.60 -1.42 7.15
N SER A 726 12.80 -1.28 8.21
CA SER A 726 13.12 -0.45 9.38
C SER A 726 14.32 -0.97 10.16
N LEU A 727 14.49 -2.30 10.20
CA LEU A 727 15.70 -2.91 10.75
C LEU A 727 16.93 -2.51 9.94
N GLY A 728 16.83 -2.51 8.60
CA GLY A 728 17.87 -1.98 7.71
C GLY A 728 18.21 -0.51 8.03
N LEU A 729 17.19 0.35 8.07
CA LEU A 729 17.33 1.78 8.40
C LEU A 729 17.96 2.05 9.77
N THR A 730 17.80 1.13 10.73
CA THR A 730 18.32 1.27 12.09
C THR A 730 19.73 0.68 12.24
N LEU A 731 20.00 -0.47 11.62
CA LEU A 731 21.27 -1.19 11.74
C LEU A 731 22.34 -0.75 10.73
N LEU A 732 21.93 -0.17 9.61
CA LEU A 732 22.79 0.29 8.52
C LEU A 732 22.75 1.82 8.39
N PRO A 733 23.22 2.62 9.35
CA PRO A 733 23.23 4.06 9.11
C PRO A 733 23.99 4.40 7.83
N LEU A 734 23.52 5.43 7.14
CA LEU A 734 24.27 6.13 6.10
C LEU A 734 25.57 6.62 6.74
N THR A 735 26.69 6.04 6.32
CA THR A 735 28.01 6.44 6.81
C THR A 735 28.45 7.64 5.99
N ASN A 736 28.62 8.79 6.64
CA ASN A 736 29.69 9.77 6.42
C ASN A 736 29.60 10.98 7.38
N GLU A 737 28.55 11.10 8.19
CA GLU A 737 28.51 12.13 9.24
C GLU A 737 29.36 11.73 10.46
N LEU A 738 30.33 12.59 10.81
CA LEU A 738 31.07 12.62 12.08
C LEU A 738 30.16 12.56 13.35
N HIS A 739 28.84 12.66 13.19
CA HIS A 739 27.85 12.71 14.27
C HIS A 739 27.38 11.35 14.81
N TYR A 740 27.68 10.22 14.15
CA TYR A 740 27.22 8.88 14.56
C TYR A 740 28.20 8.08 15.42
N ALA A 741 29.36 8.67 15.73
CA ALA A 741 30.40 8.02 16.52
C ALA A 741 29.91 7.50 17.88
N GLY A 742 28.89 8.10 18.51
CA GLY A 742 28.46 7.72 19.86
C GLY A 742 27.95 6.29 20.02
N LEU A 743 26.89 5.89 19.31
CA LEU A 743 26.26 4.57 19.50
C LEU A 743 27.03 3.47 18.76
N HIS A 744 27.48 3.74 17.53
CA HIS A 744 28.27 2.78 16.76
C HIS A 744 29.62 2.49 17.42
N ALA A 745 30.36 3.51 17.86
CA ALA A 745 31.63 3.27 18.57
C ALA A 745 31.40 2.63 19.94
N TRP A 746 30.31 2.98 20.66
CA TRP A 746 29.98 2.31 21.93
C TRP A 746 29.70 0.80 21.73
N VAL A 747 28.94 0.42 20.70
CA VAL A 747 28.67 -1.00 20.36
C VAL A 747 29.94 -1.72 19.91
N LEU A 748 30.75 -1.10 19.04
CA LEU A 748 32.06 -1.62 18.62
C LEU A 748 32.97 -1.90 19.83
N GLN A 749 32.98 -0.98 20.79
CA GLN A 749 33.83 -1.05 21.97
C GLN A 749 33.32 -2.07 23.01
N HIS A 750 32.01 -2.24 23.17
CA HIS A 750 31.43 -3.16 24.17
C HIS A 750 31.25 -4.60 23.67
N LEU A 751 31.14 -4.82 22.36
CA LEU A 751 31.00 -6.17 21.77
C LEU A 751 32.32 -6.74 21.23
N GLY A 752 33.42 -5.96 21.23
CA GLY A 752 34.73 -6.41 20.75
C GLY A 752 34.77 -6.75 19.24
N LEU A 753 33.81 -6.23 18.47
CA LEU A 753 33.68 -6.47 17.04
C LEU A 753 34.44 -5.38 16.28
N GLY A 754 35.43 -5.76 15.46
CA GLY A 754 36.19 -4.82 14.63
C GLY A 754 35.38 -4.27 13.46
N GLU A 755 35.83 -3.18 12.83
CA GLU A 755 35.17 -2.56 11.67
C GLU A 755 34.96 -3.54 10.49
N GLY A 756 35.86 -4.50 10.31
CA GLY A 756 35.76 -5.54 9.29
C GLY A 756 34.52 -6.43 9.44
N PHE A 757 34.06 -6.70 10.66
CA PHE A 757 32.83 -7.46 10.91
C PHE A 757 31.61 -6.70 10.40
N TRP A 758 31.54 -5.39 10.67
CA TRP A 758 30.42 -4.55 10.26
C TRP A 758 30.41 -4.27 8.75
N LEU A 759 31.57 -4.19 8.10
CA LEU A 759 31.67 -4.16 6.63
C LEU A 759 31.09 -5.43 5.99
N VAL A 760 31.46 -6.61 6.52
CA VAL A 760 30.91 -7.90 6.05
C VAL A 760 29.42 -7.98 6.35
N LEU A 761 28.99 -7.61 7.56
CA LEU A 761 27.58 -7.62 7.94
C LEU A 761 26.77 -6.66 7.07
N ARG A 762 27.27 -5.45 6.79
CA ARG A 762 26.62 -4.49 5.88
C ARG A 762 26.51 -5.05 4.46
N ALA A 763 27.58 -5.63 3.93
CA ALA A 763 27.55 -6.27 2.61
C ALA A 763 26.55 -7.43 2.55
N VAL A 764 26.46 -8.24 3.61
CA VAL A 764 25.46 -9.32 3.72
C VAL A 764 24.04 -8.76 3.82
N LEU A 765 23.81 -7.74 4.66
CA LEU A 765 22.50 -7.11 4.85
C LEU A 765 22.02 -6.41 3.57
N GLN A 766 22.89 -5.67 2.89
CA GLN A 766 22.60 -5.09 1.57
C GLN A 766 22.39 -6.18 0.50
N GLY A 767 23.16 -7.27 0.55
CA GLY A 767 23.02 -8.42 -0.34
C GLY A 767 21.69 -9.16 -0.20
N VAL A 768 21.05 -9.11 0.97
CA VAL A 768 19.68 -9.63 1.19
C VAL A 768 18.58 -8.57 0.96
N GLY A 769 18.95 -7.40 0.42
CA GLY A 769 18.01 -6.36 0.02
C GLY A 769 17.59 -5.38 1.12
N LEU A 770 18.30 -5.33 2.26
CA LEU A 770 18.09 -4.29 3.27
C LEU A 770 18.73 -2.98 2.81
N SER A 771 17.91 -1.94 2.77
CA SER A 771 18.33 -0.58 2.41
C SER A 771 18.57 0.27 3.64
N ASN A 772 19.54 1.19 3.54
CA ASN A 772 19.72 2.31 4.46
C ASN A 772 18.99 3.58 4.01
N GLU A 773 18.33 3.54 2.84
CA GLU A 773 17.53 4.63 2.29
C GLU A 773 16.04 4.38 2.53
N PHE A 774 15.31 5.45 2.86
CA PHE A 774 13.84 5.39 2.97
C PHE A 774 13.21 5.11 1.61
N PRO A 775 12.05 4.41 1.56
CA PRO A 775 11.29 4.34 0.33
C PRO A 775 10.92 5.74 -0.13
N ILE A 776 10.96 5.97 -1.44
CA ILE A 776 10.62 7.29 -1.97
C ILE A 776 9.18 7.67 -1.60
N LEU A 777 8.93 8.98 -1.45
CA LEU A 777 7.65 9.56 -1.05
C LEU A 777 6.45 9.00 -1.85
N LEU A 778 6.67 8.67 -3.12
CA LEU A 778 5.65 8.14 -4.03
C LEU A 778 5.05 6.80 -3.59
N PHE A 779 5.77 5.99 -2.82
CA PHE A 779 5.22 4.73 -2.25
C PHE A 779 4.63 4.90 -0.85
N MET A 780 5.04 5.95 -0.13
CA MET A 780 4.61 6.22 1.24
C MET A 780 3.24 6.93 1.30
N LEU A 781 3.06 8.00 0.51
CA LEU A 781 1.86 8.84 0.56
C LEU A 781 0.55 8.10 0.24
N PRO A 782 0.49 7.22 -0.78
CA PRO A 782 -0.77 6.54 -1.10
C PRO A 782 -1.25 5.60 0.00
N SER A 783 -0.33 5.00 0.76
CA SER A 783 -0.66 4.15 1.90
C SER A 783 -1.35 4.94 3.01
N LEU A 784 -0.81 6.12 3.35
CA LEU A 784 -1.43 7.05 4.30
C LEU A 784 -2.77 7.60 3.78
N GLY A 785 -2.82 7.91 2.49
CA GLY A 785 -4.03 8.38 1.82
C GLY A 785 -5.17 7.36 1.87
N LEU A 786 -4.88 6.08 1.61
CA LEU A 786 -5.87 5.01 1.71
C LEU A 786 -6.37 4.82 3.16
N PHE A 787 -5.47 4.87 4.14
CA PHE A 787 -5.86 4.79 5.55
C PHE A 787 -6.79 5.93 5.96
N ALA A 788 -6.43 7.18 5.63
CA ALA A 788 -7.27 8.35 5.88
C ALA A 788 -8.62 8.25 5.15
N PHE A 789 -8.60 7.78 3.90
CA PHE A 789 -9.82 7.55 3.12
C PHE A 789 -10.74 6.52 3.77
N LYS A 790 -10.21 5.40 4.26
CA LYS A 790 -11.00 4.38 4.95
C LYS A 790 -11.66 4.90 6.22
N LEU A 791 -10.95 5.70 7.03
CA LEU A 791 -11.53 6.34 8.21
C LEU A 791 -12.68 7.28 7.82
N PHE A 792 -12.47 8.11 6.80
CA PHE A 792 -13.50 8.99 6.25
C PHE A 792 -14.71 8.20 5.70
N GLN A 793 -14.44 7.11 4.97
CA GLN A 793 -15.46 6.25 4.38
C GLN A 793 -16.34 5.62 5.46
N ILE A 794 -15.75 4.97 6.47
CA ILE A 794 -16.50 4.35 7.58
C ILE A 794 -17.36 5.40 8.27
N TRP A 795 -16.78 6.55 8.60
CA TRP A 795 -17.50 7.63 9.27
C TRP A 795 -18.72 8.11 8.48
N THR A 796 -18.53 8.31 7.17
CA THR A 796 -19.57 8.81 6.26
C THR A 796 -20.65 7.76 6.01
N LEU A 797 -20.28 6.50 5.78
CA LEU A 797 -21.21 5.39 5.55
C LEU A 797 -22.11 5.17 6.76
N TYR A 798 -21.54 5.14 7.97
CA TYR A 798 -22.32 4.98 9.19
C TYR A 798 -23.25 6.17 9.40
N ALA A 799 -22.76 7.41 9.22
CA ALA A 799 -23.61 8.59 9.32
C ALA A 799 -24.79 8.56 8.33
N ALA A 800 -24.60 7.99 7.14
CA ALA A 800 -25.62 7.93 6.10
C ALA A 800 -26.62 6.76 6.26
N ARG A 801 -26.20 5.61 6.82
CA ARG A 801 -26.99 4.36 6.77
C ARG A 801 -27.22 3.67 8.11
N VAL A 802 -26.49 4.03 9.16
CA VAL A 802 -26.59 3.38 10.47
C VAL A 802 -27.01 4.44 11.50
N ALA A 803 -28.22 4.31 12.03
CA ALA A 803 -28.72 5.18 13.09
C ALA A 803 -27.93 4.97 14.40
N CYS A 804 -26.81 5.68 14.54
CA CYS A 804 -25.88 5.54 15.66
C CYS A 804 -25.13 6.86 15.95
N GLY A 805 -24.72 7.02 17.22
CA GLY A 805 -23.95 8.18 17.68
C GLY A 805 -22.47 8.12 17.29
N ALA A 806 -21.72 9.20 17.51
CA ALA A 806 -20.29 9.26 17.17
C ALA A 806 -19.44 8.18 17.88
N GLY A 807 -19.72 7.91 19.15
CA GLY A 807 -19.02 6.86 19.91
C GLY A 807 -19.25 5.45 19.35
N ASP A 808 -20.44 5.19 18.81
CA ASP A 808 -20.77 3.90 18.20
C ASP A 808 -20.07 3.70 16.85
N ARG A 809 -19.83 4.79 16.10
CA ARG A 809 -19.02 4.76 14.87
C ARG A 809 -17.56 4.44 15.18
N LEU A 810 -17.02 5.04 16.24
CA LEU A 810 -15.68 4.73 16.70
C LEU A 810 -15.58 3.27 17.18
N ALA A 811 -16.59 2.79 17.91
CA ALA A 811 -16.69 1.39 18.32
C ALA A 811 -16.69 0.45 17.10
N ALA A 812 -17.51 0.71 16.09
CA ALA A 812 -17.53 -0.08 14.86
C ALA A 812 -16.18 -0.10 14.14
N ALA A 813 -15.53 1.06 14.01
CA ALA A 813 -14.20 1.16 13.41
C ALA A 813 -13.16 0.36 14.19
N LEU A 814 -13.19 0.43 15.53
CA LEU A 814 -12.31 -0.34 16.41
C LEU A 814 -12.51 -1.85 16.23
N GLY A 815 -13.76 -2.32 16.21
CA GLY A 815 -14.10 -3.72 16.00
C GLY A 815 -13.60 -4.26 14.66
N GLY A 816 -13.79 -3.48 13.59
CA GLY A 816 -13.32 -3.85 12.25
C GLY A 816 -11.79 -3.91 12.18
N LEU A 817 -11.10 -2.88 12.69
CA LEU A 817 -9.64 -2.81 12.68
C LEU A 817 -8.99 -3.94 13.51
N ALA A 818 -9.59 -4.31 14.64
CA ALA A 818 -9.10 -5.38 15.52
C ALA A 818 -9.02 -6.76 14.85
N LEU A 819 -9.75 -6.97 13.76
CA LEU A 819 -9.77 -8.25 13.04
C LEU A 819 -8.82 -8.31 11.85
N THR A 820 -8.19 -7.19 11.46
CA THR A 820 -7.34 -7.07 10.26
C THR A 820 -6.28 -8.17 10.17
N HIS A 821 -5.51 -8.40 11.24
CA HIS A 821 -4.47 -9.46 11.27
C HIS A 821 -5.08 -10.86 11.10
N THR A 822 -6.20 -11.11 11.78
CA THR A 822 -6.89 -12.40 11.76
C THR A 822 -7.43 -12.71 10.36
N ILE A 823 -8.02 -11.72 9.70
CA ILE A 823 -8.53 -11.80 8.32
C ILE A 823 -7.38 -12.00 7.33
N GLY A 824 -6.33 -11.17 7.41
CA GLY A 824 -5.17 -11.27 6.52
C GLY A 824 -4.49 -12.64 6.58
N LYS A 825 -4.33 -13.19 7.80
CA LYS A 825 -3.80 -14.54 8.01
C LYS A 825 -4.74 -15.61 7.45
N ALA A 826 -6.05 -15.46 7.58
CA ALA A 826 -7.04 -16.40 7.03
C ALA A 826 -6.98 -16.46 5.50
N VAL A 827 -6.85 -15.31 4.84
CA VAL A 827 -6.73 -15.20 3.39
C VAL A 827 -5.46 -15.88 2.88
N TRP A 828 -4.30 -15.58 3.50
CA TRP A 828 -3.04 -16.28 3.17
C TRP A 828 -3.16 -17.79 3.33
N GLN A 829 -3.79 -18.25 4.40
CA GLN A 829 -4.03 -19.68 4.61
C GLN A 829 -4.98 -20.27 3.57
N GLY A 830 -6.02 -19.57 3.14
CA GLY A 830 -6.98 -20.03 2.13
C GLY A 830 -6.35 -20.24 0.74
N PHE A 831 -5.31 -19.47 0.41
CA PHE A 831 -4.57 -19.68 -0.84
C PHE A 831 -3.84 -21.02 -0.86
N PHE A 832 -3.18 -21.40 0.25
CA PHE A 832 -2.31 -22.57 0.30
C PHE A 832 -2.94 -23.83 0.89
N LYS A 833 -3.93 -23.71 1.78
CA LYS A 833 -4.58 -24.85 2.46
C LYS A 833 -5.92 -25.20 1.81
N ARG A 834 -6.25 -26.50 1.80
CA ARG A 834 -7.55 -27.02 1.31
C ARG A 834 -8.61 -27.18 2.40
N ARG A 835 -8.20 -27.38 3.65
CA ARG A 835 -9.08 -27.55 4.82
C ARG A 835 -8.66 -26.58 5.93
N ALA A 836 -9.64 -25.98 6.60
CA ALA A 836 -9.39 -25.23 7.82
C ALA A 836 -9.08 -26.23 8.94
N HIS A 837 -7.86 -26.18 9.51
CA HIS A 837 -7.55 -26.96 10.70
C HIS A 837 -8.05 -26.19 11.92
N PHE A 838 -8.88 -26.85 12.72
CA PHE A 838 -9.34 -26.31 14.00
C PHE A 838 -8.19 -26.41 15.00
N ALA A 839 -7.44 -25.33 15.18
CA ALA A 839 -6.49 -25.23 16.29
C ALA A 839 -7.28 -24.99 17.57
N ARG A 840 -7.15 -25.88 18.57
CA ARG A 840 -7.64 -25.62 19.92
C ARG A 840 -6.80 -24.49 20.51
N THR A 841 -7.45 -23.46 21.05
CA THR A 841 -6.79 -22.45 21.89
C THR A 841 -6.20 -23.16 23.12
N PRO A 842 -4.97 -22.82 23.55
CA PRO A 842 -4.39 -23.40 24.75
C PRO A 842 -5.28 -23.07 25.95
N LYS A 843 -5.67 -24.11 26.69
CA LYS A 843 -6.49 -23.98 27.91
C LYS A 843 -5.63 -23.39 29.03
N MET A 844 -5.68 -22.07 29.18
CA MET A 844 -5.12 -21.37 30.35
C MET A 844 -6.24 -21.02 31.33
N GLU A 845 -7.04 -22.02 31.72
CA GLU A 845 -8.25 -21.87 32.54
C GLU A 845 -7.99 -21.23 33.92
N ASN A 846 -6.74 -21.26 34.41
CA ASN A 846 -6.34 -20.76 35.74
C ASN A 846 -5.61 -19.40 35.73
N ALA A 847 -5.44 -18.72 34.59
CA ALA A 847 -4.73 -17.44 34.51
C ALA A 847 -5.68 -16.24 34.77
N PRO A 848 -5.18 -15.07 35.26
CA PRO A 848 -6.00 -13.86 35.34
C PRO A 848 -6.61 -13.45 33.98
N ALA A 849 -7.83 -12.90 33.97
CA ALA A 849 -8.58 -12.61 32.75
C ALA A 849 -7.81 -11.74 31.73
N LEU A 850 -7.07 -10.74 32.21
CA LEU A 850 -6.21 -9.90 31.35
C LEU A 850 -5.04 -10.69 30.73
N VAL A 851 -4.47 -11.66 31.45
CA VAL A 851 -3.40 -12.52 30.93
C VAL A 851 -3.95 -13.43 29.82
N GLN A 852 -5.15 -13.97 30.00
CA GLN A 852 -5.82 -14.76 28.96
C GLN A 852 -6.17 -13.91 27.73
N ALA A 853 -6.60 -12.66 27.93
CA ALA A 853 -6.85 -11.70 26.85
C ALA A 853 -5.59 -11.41 26.03
N PHE A 854 -4.48 -11.05 26.67
CA PHE A 854 -3.24 -10.76 25.95
C PHE A 854 -2.63 -12.01 25.29
N ALA A 855 -2.78 -13.19 25.90
CA ALA A 855 -2.39 -14.43 25.26
C ALA A 855 -3.23 -14.72 24.00
N THR A 856 -4.51 -14.36 24.00
CA THR A 856 -5.38 -14.48 22.84
C THR A 856 -4.93 -13.55 21.71
N ALA A 857 -4.49 -12.33 22.02
CA ALA A 857 -3.96 -11.34 21.07
C ALA A 857 -2.42 -11.31 20.99
N ARG A 858 -1.73 -12.44 21.28
CA ARG A 858 -0.27 -12.47 21.41
C ARG A 858 0.47 -12.04 20.14
N GLU A 859 0.03 -12.52 18.99
CA GLU A 859 0.67 -12.19 17.71
C GLU A 859 0.54 -10.69 17.41
N GLU A 860 -0.66 -10.14 17.66
CA GLU A 860 -0.95 -8.73 17.48
C GLU A 860 -0.15 -7.86 18.47
N LEU A 861 -0.03 -8.28 19.72
CA LEU A 861 0.79 -7.59 20.72
C LEU A 861 2.28 -7.54 20.33
N ILE A 862 2.82 -8.65 19.82
CA ILE A 862 4.21 -8.72 19.35
C ILE A 862 4.41 -7.79 18.16
N LEU A 863 3.51 -7.82 17.16
CA LEU A 863 3.62 -6.97 15.97
C LEU A 863 3.49 -5.49 16.32
N MET A 864 2.58 -5.13 17.22
CA MET A 864 2.46 -3.77 17.76
C MET A 864 3.78 -3.31 18.40
N GLY A 865 4.35 -4.14 19.29
CA GLY A 865 5.61 -3.84 19.97
C GLY A 865 6.79 -3.71 18.99
N LEU A 866 6.87 -4.58 17.98
CA LEU A 866 7.89 -4.50 16.93
C LEU A 866 7.75 -3.23 16.09
N LEU A 867 6.54 -2.83 15.73
CA LEU A 867 6.29 -1.59 14.97
C LEU A 867 6.66 -0.36 15.78
N TRP A 868 6.33 -0.32 17.08
CA TRP A 868 6.72 0.78 17.96
C TRP A 868 8.22 0.83 18.20
N ALA A 869 8.87 -0.32 18.39
CA ALA A 869 10.32 -0.42 18.51
C ALA A 869 11.02 0.03 17.22
N ALA A 870 10.51 -0.35 16.06
CA ALA A 870 11.01 0.09 14.75
C ALA A 870 10.84 1.61 14.57
N ALA A 871 9.67 2.16 14.92
CA ALA A 871 9.40 3.60 14.85
C ALA A 871 10.35 4.39 15.77
N LEU A 872 10.58 3.91 16.99
CA LEU A 872 11.54 4.49 17.92
C LEU A 872 12.97 4.38 17.40
N GLY A 873 13.38 3.20 16.90
CA GLY A 873 14.71 2.95 16.34
C GLY A 873 15.03 3.89 15.18
N VAL A 874 14.13 4.01 14.21
CA VAL A 874 14.27 4.95 13.08
C VAL A 874 14.34 6.40 13.58
N THR A 875 13.48 6.79 14.52
CA THR A 875 13.46 8.16 15.04
C THR A 875 14.75 8.52 15.80
N LEU A 876 15.30 7.59 16.59
CA LEU A 876 16.52 7.81 17.35
C LEU A 876 17.76 7.83 16.44
N VAL A 877 17.84 6.91 15.48
CA VAL A 877 18.98 6.83 14.54
C VAL A 877 18.98 8.01 13.58
N HIS A 878 17.81 8.43 13.07
CA HIS A 878 17.73 9.53 12.10
C HIS A 878 17.45 10.90 12.75
N ARG A 879 17.41 10.97 14.10
CA ARG A 879 17.11 12.15 14.94
C ARG A 879 15.91 13.00 14.48
N GLY A 880 14.97 12.42 13.74
CA GLY A 880 13.85 13.15 13.11
C GLY A 880 14.28 14.26 12.14
N GLY A 881 15.52 14.24 11.64
CA GLY A 881 16.11 15.36 10.87
C GLY A 881 15.61 15.47 9.43
N THR A 882 15.08 14.39 8.85
CA THR A 882 14.56 14.36 7.47
C THR A 882 13.06 14.11 7.42
N TRP A 883 12.41 14.62 6.37
CA TRP A 883 10.97 14.48 6.17
C TRP A 883 10.57 13.03 5.91
N GLU A 884 11.44 12.29 5.22
CA GLU A 884 11.29 10.87 4.92
C GLU A 884 11.28 10.02 6.19
N ALA A 885 12.19 10.30 7.13
CA ALA A 885 12.22 9.63 8.43
C ALA A 885 10.94 9.86 9.23
N LEU A 886 10.46 11.11 9.28
CA LEU A 886 9.19 11.45 9.94
C LEU A 886 8.01 10.69 9.32
N LEU A 887 7.89 10.71 7.98
CA LEU A 887 6.82 10.01 7.29
C LEU A 887 6.86 8.50 7.49
N TRP A 888 8.06 7.90 7.47
CA TRP A 888 8.22 6.48 7.72
C TRP A 888 7.81 6.11 9.15
N THR A 889 8.22 6.90 10.15
CA THR A 889 7.76 6.74 11.54
C THR A 889 6.24 6.85 11.63
N VAL A 890 5.61 7.82 10.97
CA VAL A 890 4.14 7.95 10.93
C VAL A 890 3.49 6.72 10.30
N ILE A 891 4.05 6.17 9.22
CA ILE A 891 3.55 4.95 8.58
C ILE A 891 3.60 3.77 9.55
N LEU A 892 4.72 3.57 10.25
CA LEU A 892 4.85 2.48 11.24
C LEU A 892 3.83 2.62 12.37
N LEU A 893 3.58 3.84 12.84
CA LEU A 893 2.56 4.12 13.85
C LEU A 893 1.14 3.86 13.32
N VAL A 894 0.82 4.30 12.10
CA VAL A 894 -0.47 4.02 11.44
C VAL A 894 -0.67 2.52 11.24
N GLN A 895 0.36 1.80 10.78
CA GLN A 895 0.34 0.34 10.65
C GLN A 895 0.17 -0.38 11.98
N SER A 896 0.53 0.26 13.11
CA SER A 896 0.32 -0.32 14.45
C SER A 896 -1.14 -0.27 14.92
N VAL A 897 -1.97 0.61 14.35
CA VAL A 897 -3.36 0.86 14.79
C VAL A 897 -4.23 -0.39 14.78
N PRO A 898 -4.25 -1.24 13.74
CA PRO A 898 -5.03 -2.48 13.76
C PRO A 898 -4.64 -3.45 14.88
N TYR A 899 -3.34 -3.49 15.21
CA TYR A 899 -2.82 -4.35 16.28
C TYR A 899 -3.16 -3.80 17.66
N LEU A 900 -3.05 -2.47 17.84
CA LEU A 900 -3.53 -1.79 19.04
C LEU A 900 -5.04 -2.01 19.23
N ALA A 901 -5.82 -1.96 18.16
CA ALA A 901 -7.25 -2.24 18.19
C ALA A 901 -7.54 -3.68 18.65
N ALA A 902 -6.78 -4.66 18.16
CA ALA A 902 -6.91 -6.06 18.57
C ALA A 902 -6.57 -6.29 20.05
N VAL A 903 -5.47 -5.70 20.53
CA VAL A 903 -5.08 -5.75 21.95
C VAL A 903 -6.13 -5.06 22.83
N SER A 904 -6.65 -3.92 22.39
CA SER A 904 -7.71 -3.19 23.08
C SER A 904 -9.01 -4.00 23.14
N MET A 905 -9.40 -4.65 22.04
CA MET A 905 -10.58 -5.52 22.01
C MET A 905 -10.43 -6.73 22.93
N ALA A 906 -9.24 -7.34 22.99
CA ALA A 906 -8.95 -8.41 23.93
C ALA A 906 -9.08 -7.94 25.39
N ALA A 907 -8.54 -6.75 25.71
CA ALA A 907 -8.65 -6.18 27.05
C ALA A 907 -10.11 -5.84 27.42
N VAL A 908 -10.87 -5.25 26.49
CA VAL A 908 -12.30 -4.94 26.68
C VAL A 908 -13.13 -6.20 26.88
N ALA A 909 -12.81 -7.29 26.17
CA ALA A 909 -13.47 -8.59 26.36
C ALA A 909 -13.20 -9.22 27.74
N ALA A 910 -12.10 -8.85 28.41
CA ALA A 910 -11.78 -9.32 29.76
C ALA A 910 -12.39 -8.45 30.87
N LEU A 911 -13.00 -7.30 30.56
CA LEU A 911 -13.65 -6.46 31.56
C LEU A 911 -14.97 -7.11 32.02
N PRO A 912 -15.30 -7.04 33.33
CA PRO A 912 -16.58 -7.51 33.81
C PRO A 912 -17.72 -6.73 33.15
N SER A 913 -18.74 -7.43 32.65
CA SER A 913 -19.97 -6.77 32.22
C SER A 913 -20.58 -6.01 33.40
N PRO A 914 -20.95 -4.73 33.25
CA PRO A 914 -21.60 -4.01 34.33
C PRO A 914 -22.88 -4.76 34.73
N ALA A 915 -22.92 -5.22 35.99
CA ALA A 915 -24.06 -5.91 36.56
C ALA A 915 -25.30 -5.02 36.41
N ARG A 916 -26.38 -5.57 35.85
CA ARG A 916 -27.66 -4.87 35.72
C ARG A 916 -28.13 -4.45 37.12
N ALA A 917 -28.29 -3.14 37.33
CA ALA A 917 -29.25 -2.67 38.31
C ALA A 917 -30.60 -3.33 37.96
N GLN A 918 -31.07 -4.20 38.85
CA GLN A 918 -32.39 -4.79 38.73
C GLN A 918 -33.41 -3.66 38.75
N GLY A 919 -34.11 -3.51 37.65
CA GLY A 919 -35.21 -2.60 37.47
C GLY A 919 -35.67 -2.78 36.05
N VAL A 920 -36.78 -3.46 35.86
CA VAL A 920 -37.49 -3.51 34.59
C VAL A 920 -38.01 -2.10 34.29
N PRO A 921 -37.69 -1.49 33.14
CA PRO A 921 -38.61 -0.54 32.53
C PRO A 921 -39.21 -1.26 31.32
N GLY A 922 -40.53 -1.37 31.32
CA GLY A 922 -41.30 -2.05 30.29
C GLY A 922 -40.99 -1.58 28.87
N ALA A 923 -41.28 -2.47 27.93
CA ALA A 923 -41.53 -2.22 26.52
C ALA A 923 -41.32 -0.77 26.06
N VAL A 924 -40.11 -0.44 25.61
CA VAL A 924 -39.96 0.67 24.66
C VAL A 924 -40.54 0.15 23.36
N ALA A 925 -41.82 0.47 23.17
CA ALA A 925 -42.52 0.30 21.91
C ALA A 925 -41.61 0.79 20.78
N ALA A 926 -41.43 -0.08 19.78
CA ALA A 926 -40.93 0.33 18.49
C ALA A 926 -41.88 1.41 17.96
N THR A 927 -41.52 2.67 18.15
CA THR A 927 -42.13 3.76 17.40
C THR A 927 -41.68 3.58 15.96
N SER A 928 -42.57 2.97 15.19
CA SER A 928 -42.68 3.14 13.76
C SER A 928 -42.39 4.61 13.40
N THR A 929 -41.19 4.88 12.90
CA THR A 929 -40.86 6.13 12.21
C THR A 929 -40.98 5.95 10.70
N ALA A 930 -41.93 5.11 10.27
CA ALA A 930 -42.59 5.27 8.98
C ALA A 930 -43.78 6.24 9.19
N GLY A 931 -43.52 7.55 9.14
CA GLY A 931 -44.59 8.54 9.33
C GLY A 931 -44.25 10.03 9.28
N HIS A 932 -42.97 10.44 9.37
CA HIS A 932 -42.62 11.88 9.44
C HIS A 932 -41.77 12.39 8.26
N ALA A 933 -42.15 12.03 7.03
CA ALA A 933 -41.58 12.66 5.82
C ALA A 933 -42.61 13.00 4.72
N VAL A 934 -43.92 12.95 5.02
CA VAL A 934 -44.99 13.28 4.03
C VAL A 934 -45.84 14.50 4.43
N ALA A 935 -45.60 15.14 5.58
CA ALA A 935 -46.38 16.31 6.03
C ALA A 935 -45.56 17.62 6.08
N ARG A 936 -44.77 17.91 5.05
CA ARG A 936 -44.13 19.24 4.86
C ARG A 936 -43.95 19.61 3.38
N ALA A 937 -44.96 19.31 2.58
CA ALA A 937 -45.10 19.77 1.19
C ALA A 937 -46.56 20.14 0.85
N ALA A 938 -47.39 20.40 1.87
CA ALA A 938 -48.78 20.82 1.72
C ALA A 938 -49.12 21.89 2.78
N ALA A 939 -48.28 22.91 2.88
CA ALA A 939 -48.52 24.22 3.50
C ALA A 939 -47.21 25.03 3.42
N GLU A 940 -46.84 25.42 2.20
CA GLU A 940 -46.00 26.57 1.81
C GLU A 940 -45.81 26.58 0.28
#